data_AF-A0A0D2HRA5-F1
#
_entry.id   AF-A0A0D2HRA5-F1
#
_cell.length_a   1.000
_cell.length_b   1.000
_cell.length_c   1.000
_cell.angle_alpha   90.00
_cell.angle_beta   90.00
_cell.angle_gamma   90.00
#
_symmetry.space_group_name_H-M   'P 1'
#
loop_
_entity.id
_entity.type
_entity.pdbx_description
1 polymer ?
#
loop_
_entity_poly.entity_id
_entity_poly.type
_entity_poly.pdbx_seq_one_letter_code
_entity_poly.pdbx_strand_id
1 'polypeptide(L)'
;MKRKALEEGESPLKKRIISADDNSVQSAFRSDLFERDTQEAFRKSYRLSKPYPHAVVPSLIQERLLRSVRQEITTHIHFTLKETDIYRIYQSGDLANLSKLDAESLEHLPSLVRLRDALYSSEFREWVSIVTGAGKVSGKKTDMAVNVYTAGSYLLCHDDVIGSRRVSYILYLTDPDHPWQPEWGGGLRLYPTETKRNKVGEEIKVPLAEHSLNIPPSFGQLSFFAVRPGESYHDVEEVYHSQNPEVDGERIRMAISGWFHIPQEGEDGFEQGMEQEQAQKSSLAQLKSASNEFDEPQLVFRHFDEPRIVMDSRAAAREIDPGDDLDAEENILTEQDLTFLLHYMTPSYLTPDMIEDFSSSFADMSVLQLEEFFNPTFAAELKEYISTVETGEGDAVPPASKSHHPSAWKIARPPHKQRYAYLQTAEALHRDKCPISRILADLIHSHAFKKWLALVTGLKTNSLIRQSAIARRFRRGKDYALASPYQGETPKLEFTISITPSEGWENDRDMDEEGNGKPATGIIGQANGSPSLRNGVEDKEKGNGKATAEEMIQVSTSPEVEFGGEEVYMAGDEDEDVLPSESNPKSLPSVGKKPVHDPAVYRSADDEDDGILFTNPPSWNKFSIVLRDKGTLRFVKYVSQAAKGDRWDLKGEVEVDEAGWDGVAGGEGGESEEQDEHDDEGDDMDEEDGDEDLESHDENEV
;
A
#
# COMPACT_ATOMS: atom_id res chain seq x y z
N MET A 1 -27.75 84.50 -22.71
CA MET A 1 -28.35 83.39 -21.94
C MET A 1 -27.95 82.06 -22.58
N LYS A 2 -27.77 81.06 -21.72
CA LYS A 2 -27.33 79.66 -21.93
C LYS A 2 -25.81 79.42 -21.94
N ARG A 3 -25.41 78.71 -20.89
CA ARG A 3 -24.06 78.28 -20.47
C ARG A 3 -23.60 77.06 -21.29
N LYS A 4 -22.29 76.91 -21.46
CA LYS A 4 -21.61 75.66 -21.80
C LYS A 4 -20.42 75.48 -20.85
N ALA A 5 -20.19 74.23 -20.46
CA ALA A 5 -19.33 73.76 -19.37
C ALA A 5 -17.82 73.96 -19.64
N LEU A 6 -17.06 74.07 -18.54
CA LEU A 6 -15.60 74.04 -18.49
C LEU A 6 -15.16 72.75 -17.80
N GLU A 7 -14.17 72.10 -18.40
CA GLU A 7 -13.41 70.96 -17.87
C GLU A 7 -12.34 71.43 -16.87
N GLU A 8 -12.23 70.75 -15.73
CA GLU A 8 -11.09 70.72 -14.80
C GLU A 8 -10.82 69.22 -14.58
N GLY A 9 -9.64 68.62 -14.60
CA GLY A 9 -8.24 69.03 -14.61
C GLY A 9 -7.49 67.83 -14.02
N GLU A 10 -6.84 67.00 -14.84
CA GLU A 10 -6.11 65.80 -14.39
C GLU A 10 -4.83 66.17 -13.62
N SER A 11 -4.65 65.59 -12.43
CA SER A 11 -3.39 65.55 -11.70
C SER A 11 -2.58 64.29 -12.06
N PRO A 12 -1.25 64.36 -12.25
CA PRO A 12 -0.47 63.24 -12.77
C PRO A 12 -0.25 62.15 -11.71
N LEU A 13 -0.62 60.91 -12.07
CA LEU A 13 -0.30 59.70 -11.34
C LEU A 13 1.22 59.51 -11.26
N LYS A 14 1.73 59.34 -10.03
CA LYS A 14 3.12 58.91 -9.77
C LYS A 14 3.34 57.53 -10.40
N LYS A 15 4.01 57.49 -11.55
CA LYS A 15 4.55 56.24 -12.11
C LYS A 15 5.61 55.70 -11.16
N ARG A 16 5.31 54.56 -10.54
CA ARG A 16 6.28 53.70 -9.86
C ARG A 16 7.26 53.21 -10.93
N ILE A 17 8.52 53.63 -10.85
CA ILE A 17 9.58 53.17 -11.76
C ILE A 17 9.86 51.72 -11.39
N ILE A 18 9.30 50.78 -12.15
CA ILE A 18 9.80 49.40 -12.24
C ILE A 18 10.93 49.48 -13.26
N SER A 19 12.16 49.18 -12.84
CA SER A 19 13.32 49.09 -13.74
C SER A 19 13.10 47.95 -14.73
N ALA A 20 13.37 48.21 -16.01
CA ALA A 20 13.15 47.26 -17.11
C ALA A 20 14.01 45.96 -17.04
N ASP A 21 14.96 45.85 -16.10
CA ASP A 21 15.79 44.66 -15.88
C ASP A 21 15.09 43.53 -15.08
N ASP A 22 14.00 43.83 -14.37
CA ASP A 22 13.33 42.88 -13.45
C ASP A 22 12.51 41.77 -14.13
N ASN A 23 12.42 41.78 -15.47
CA ASN A 23 11.62 40.84 -16.27
C ASN A 23 12.45 39.85 -17.10
N SER A 24 13.78 39.85 -17.00
CA SER A 24 14.58 38.81 -17.66
C SER A 24 14.39 37.47 -16.92
N VAL A 25 14.29 36.35 -17.64
CA VAL A 25 14.13 35.03 -17.00
C VAL A 25 15.28 34.73 -16.03
N GLN A 26 16.49 35.18 -16.36
CA GLN A 26 17.67 35.03 -15.51
C GLN A 26 17.53 35.71 -14.15
N SER A 27 16.78 36.83 -14.07
CA SER A 27 16.54 37.54 -12.80
C SER A 27 15.73 36.71 -11.79
N ALA A 28 15.06 35.64 -12.22
CA ALA A 28 14.34 34.75 -11.32
C ALA A 28 15.30 33.82 -10.52
N PHE A 29 16.51 33.59 -11.03
CA PHE A 29 17.46 32.63 -10.46
C PHE A 29 18.56 33.31 -9.64
N ARG A 30 19.30 32.52 -8.84
CA ARG A 30 20.59 32.94 -8.27
C ARG A 30 21.54 33.43 -9.38
N SER A 31 22.30 34.48 -9.08
CA SER A 31 23.06 35.24 -10.08
C SER A 31 24.17 34.45 -10.78
N ASP A 32 24.73 33.45 -10.10
CA ASP A 32 25.84 32.61 -10.56
C ASP A 32 25.38 31.33 -11.27
N LEU A 33 24.07 31.04 -11.36
CA LEU A 33 23.55 29.75 -11.83
C LEU A 33 24.06 29.37 -13.22
N PHE A 34 24.07 30.34 -14.12
CA PHE A 34 24.41 30.17 -15.54
C PHE A 34 25.90 30.41 -15.82
N GLU A 35 26.71 30.68 -14.80
CA GLU A 35 28.16 30.78 -14.95
C GLU A 35 28.76 29.39 -15.23
N ARG A 36 29.79 29.35 -16.08
CA ARG A 36 30.39 28.08 -16.52
C ARG A 36 30.97 27.27 -15.37
N ASP A 37 31.67 27.93 -14.44
CA ASP A 37 32.30 27.25 -13.30
C ASP A 37 31.26 26.62 -12.38
N THR A 38 30.15 27.33 -12.11
CA THR A 38 29.01 26.84 -11.33
C THR A 38 28.35 25.64 -12.01
N GLN A 39 28.09 25.74 -13.31
CA GLN A 39 27.49 24.65 -14.09
C GLN A 39 28.39 23.40 -14.10
N GLU A 40 29.71 23.57 -14.29
CA GLU A 40 30.67 22.46 -14.27
C GLU A 40 30.78 21.83 -12.88
N ALA A 41 30.71 22.62 -11.81
CA ALA A 41 30.69 22.14 -10.44
C ALA A 41 29.45 21.26 -10.17
N PHE A 42 28.25 21.72 -10.53
CA PHE A 42 27.03 20.93 -10.38
C PHE A 42 27.05 19.66 -11.23
N ARG A 43 27.51 19.74 -12.48
CA ARG A 43 27.66 18.55 -13.35
C ARG A 43 28.62 17.52 -12.74
N LYS A 44 29.73 17.97 -12.16
CA LYS A 44 30.69 17.09 -11.48
C LYS A 44 30.06 16.45 -10.24
N SER A 45 29.38 17.24 -9.40
CA SER A 45 28.69 16.75 -8.21
C SER A 45 27.62 15.72 -8.56
N TYR A 46 26.79 16.02 -9.56
CA TYR A 46 25.73 15.14 -10.05
C TYR A 46 26.26 13.77 -10.48
N ARG A 47 27.37 13.74 -11.23
CA ARG A 47 27.98 12.48 -11.70
C ARG A 47 28.59 11.63 -10.57
N LEU A 48 29.05 12.27 -9.49
CA LEU A 48 29.71 11.61 -8.38
C LEU A 48 28.74 11.20 -7.26
N SER A 49 27.51 11.69 -7.29
CA SER A 49 26.55 11.46 -6.22
C SER A 49 26.09 10.00 -6.17
N LYS A 50 25.63 9.58 -4.98
CA LYS A 50 25.19 8.22 -4.66
C LYS A 50 23.90 8.29 -3.86
N PRO A 51 22.97 7.33 -4.01
CA PRO A 51 23.12 6.03 -4.66
C PRO A 51 23.12 6.06 -6.19
N TYR A 52 22.45 7.03 -6.78
CA TYR A 52 22.44 7.31 -8.22
C TYR A 52 22.62 8.81 -8.48
N PRO A 53 22.95 9.22 -9.72
CA PRO A 53 23.17 10.62 -10.05
C PRO A 53 21.98 11.52 -9.74
N HIS A 54 22.21 12.54 -8.92
CA HIS A 54 21.24 13.50 -8.42
C HIS A 54 21.94 14.81 -8.04
N ALA A 55 21.21 15.92 -7.99
CA ALA A 55 21.73 17.22 -7.56
C ALA A 55 20.84 17.85 -6.51
N VAL A 56 21.47 18.64 -5.64
CA VAL A 56 20.83 19.51 -4.65
C VAL A 56 21.36 20.92 -4.88
N VAL A 57 20.49 21.84 -5.27
CA VAL A 57 20.84 23.23 -5.56
C VAL A 57 20.23 24.12 -4.48
N PRO A 58 21.05 24.67 -3.56
CA PRO A 58 20.54 25.60 -2.56
C PRO A 58 20.18 26.94 -3.21
N SER A 59 19.09 27.55 -2.73
CA SER A 59 18.65 28.90 -3.11
C SER A 59 18.59 29.09 -4.64
N LEU A 60 17.93 28.18 -5.34
CA LEU A 60 17.84 28.20 -6.81
C LEU A 60 17.21 29.51 -7.31
N ILE A 61 16.11 29.90 -6.69
CA ILE A 61 15.26 31.03 -7.06
C ILE A 61 15.56 32.21 -6.14
N GLN A 62 15.49 33.42 -6.67
CA GLN A 62 15.62 34.65 -5.87
C GLN A 62 14.60 34.64 -4.74
N GLU A 63 15.08 34.85 -3.51
CA GLU A 63 14.28 34.73 -2.29
C GLU A 63 13.00 35.56 -2.34
N ARG A 64 13.07 36.79 -2.87
CA ARG A 64 11.91 37.68 -3.02
C ARG A 64 10.81 37.08 -3.88
N LEU A 65 11.18 36.47 -5.01
CA LEU A 65 10.22 35.82 -5.90
C LEU A 65 9.60 34.61 -5.19
N LEU A 66 10.42 33.77 -4.57
CA LEU A 66 9.94 32.55 -3.94
C LEU A 66 9.05 32.81 -2.71
N ARG A 67 9.33 33.86 -1.93
CA ARG A 67 8.44 34.33 -0.86
C ARG A 67 7.07 34.78 -1.41
N SER A 68 7.05 35.52 -2.52
CA SER A 68 5.78 35.89 -3.18
C SER A 68 5.02 34.67 -3.70
N VAL A 69 5.71 33.68 -4.28
CA VAL A 69 5.10 32.41 -4.71
C VAL A 69 4.46 31.68 -3.53
N ARG A 70 5.18 31.55 -2.41
CA ARG A 70 4.64 30.93 -1.19
C ARG A 70 3.40 31.69 -0.69
N GLN A 71 3.44 33.02 -0.65
CA GLN A 71 2.28 33.83 -0.25
C GLN A 71 1.07 33.60 -1.17
N GLU A 72 1.27 33.57 -2.49
CA GLU A 72 0.20 33.31 -3.46
C GLU A 72 -0.42 31.93 -3.24
N ILE A 73 0.40 30.89 -3.09
CA ILE A 73 -0.06 29.51 -2.84
C ILE A 73 -0.89 29.44 -1.55
N THR A 74 -0.36 29.96 -0.45
CA THR A 74 -1.03 29.91 0.85
C THR A 74 -2.33 30.71 0.91
N THR A 75 -2.46 31.77 0.10
CA THR A 75 -3.63 32.66 0.11
C THR A 75 -4.74 32.18 -0.82
N HIS A 76 -4.38 31.57 -1.96
CA HIS A 76 -5.32 31.34 -3.07
C HIS A 76 -5.56 29.87 -3.41
N ILE A 77 -4.76 28.94 -2.89
CA ILE A 77 -4.87 27.52 -3.21
C ILE A 77 -5.41 26.75 -2.00
N HIS A 78 -6.46 25.97 -2.23
CA HIS A 78 -7.01 25.04 -1.25
C HIS A 78 -6.45 23.64 -1.52
N PHE A 79 -6.14 22.90 -0.45
CA PHE A 79 -5.63 21.54 -0.56
C PHE A 79 -6.60 20.57 0.10
N THR A 80 -6.82 19.43 -0.56
CA THR A 80 -7.59 18.31 -0.05
C THR A 80 -6.67 17.15 0.27
N LEU A 81 -6.96 16.44 1.35
CA LEU A 81 -6.25 15.22 1.70
C LEU A 81 -6.55 14.17 0.62
N LYS A 82 -5.49 13.58 0.08
CA LYS A 82 -5.58 12.39 -0.76
C LYS A 82 -4.74 11.30 -0.15
N GLU A 83 -5.34 10.13 0.00
CA GLU A 83 -4.72 8.99 0.65
C GLU A 83 -4.91 7.71 -0.17
N THR A 84 -3.82 6.98 -0.31
CA THR A 84 -3.74 5.69 -0.98
C THR A 84 -2.88 4.73 -0.18
N ASP A 85 -2.67 3.51 -0.67
CA ASP A 85 -1.68 2.59 -0.12
C ASP A 85 -0.25 3.21 -0.07
N ILE A 86 0.14 3.96 -1.11
CA ILE A 86 1.51 4.47 -1.30
C ILE A 86 1.74 5.88 -0.75
N TYR A 87 0.72 6.71 -0.55
CA TYR A 87 0.90 8.07 0.00
C TYR A 87 -0.26 8.57 0.85
N ARG A 88 0.04 9.58 1.68
CA ARG A 88 -0.92 10.44 2.37
C ARG A 88 -0.45 11.87 2.22
N ILE A 89 -1.06 12.64 1.32
CA ILE A 89 -0.60 13.99 0.96
C ILE A 89 -1.77 14.94 0.73
N TYR A 90 -1.54 16.24 0.92
CA TYR A 90 -2.50 17.26 0.58
C TYR A 90 -2.19 17.81 -0.80
N GLN A 91 -3.10 17.59 -1.74
CA GLN A 91 -2.99 18.05 -3.12
C GLN A 91 -4.11 19.03 -3.41
N SER A 92 -3.85 19.98 -4.29
CA SER A 92 -4.90 20.84 -4.80
C SER A 92 -5.56 20.18 -6.02
N GLY A 93 -6.85 19.87 -5.94
CA GLY A 93 -7.62 19.31 -7.05
C GLY A 93 -7.54 20.15 -8.33
N ASP A 94 -7.46 21.47 -8.18
CA ASP A 94 -7.37 22.43 -9.29
C ASP A 94 -5.98 22.45 -9.98
N LEU A 95 -4.90 22.05 -9.29
CA LEU A 95 -3.52 22.13 -9.81
C LEU A 95 -2.84 20.79 -10.08
N ALA A 96 -3.60 19.71 -10.31
CA ALA A 96 -3.04 18.46 -10.83
C ALA A 96 -2.21 18.69 -12.11
N ASN A 97 -2.42 19.81 -12.80
CA ASN A 97 -1.39 20.46 -13.59
C ASN A 97 -1.65 21.99 -13.62
N LEU A 98 -0.71 22.80 -13.14
CA LEU A 98 -0.78 24.28 -13.18
C LEU A 98 -1.14 24.86 -14.55
N SER A 99 -0.85 24.14 -15.64
CA SER A 99 -1.22 24.53 -17.01
C SER A 99 -2.72 24.39 -17.33
N LYS A 100 -3.51 23.80 -16.43
CA LYS A 100 -4.95 23.56 -16.60
C LYS A 100 -5.83 24.47 -15.75
N LEU A 101 -5.23 25.34 -14.94
CA LEU A 101 -5.98 26.38 -14.24
C LEU A 101 -6.65 27.31 -15.25
N ASP A 102 -7.85 27.75 -14.92
CA ASP A 102 -8.58 28.75 -15.69
C ASP A 102 -7.91 30.12 -15.56
N ALA A 103 -8.25 31.02 -16.50
CA ALA A 103 -7.59 32.32 -16.59
C ALA A 103 -7.82 33.20 -15.35
N GLU A 104 -8.96 33.06 -14.67
CA GLU A 104 -9.30 33.85 -13.47
C GLU A 104 -8.42 33.42 -12.29
N SER A 105 -8.26 32.11 -12.08
CA SER A 105 -7.34 31.56 -11.06
C SER A 105 -5.88 31.98 -11.28
N LEU A 106 -5.43 32.04 -12.53
CA LEU A 106 -4.06 32.45 -12.87
C LEU A 106 -3.78 33.94 -12.65
N GLU A 107 -4.80 34.82 -12.69
CA GLU A 107 -4.65 36.25 -12.37
C GLU A 107 -4.23 36.48 -10.91
N HIS A 108 -4.61 35.56 -10.02
CA HIS A 108 -4.24 35.60 -8.60
C HIS A 108 -2.86 34.99 -8.30
N LEU A 109 -2.21 34.38 -9.29
CA LEU A 109 -0.96 33.63 -9.12
C LEU A 109 0.21 34.12 -10.01
N PRO A 110 0.45 35.45 -10.15
CA PRO A 110 1.43 35.97 -11.11
C PRO A 110 2.88 35.58 -10.80
N SER A 111 3.26 35.46 -9.52
CA SER A 111 4.60 35.03 -9.13
C SER A 111 4.82 33.55 -9.41
N LEU A 112 3.80 32.71 -9.18
CA LEU A 112 3.84 31.29 -9.51
C LEU A 112 3.93 31.06 -11.03
N VAL A 113 3.22 31.85 -11.83
CA VAL A 113 3.37 31.86 -13.30
C VAL A 113 4.80 32.25 -13.70
N ARG A 114 5.36 33.31 -13.11
CA ARG A 114 6.75 33.71 -13.35
C ARG A 114 7.74 32.61 -12.99
N LEU A 115 7.52 31.90 -11.88
CA LEU A 115 8.35 30.76 -11.48
C LEU A 115 8.27 29.62 -12.50
N ARG A 116 7.06 29.24 -12.93
CA ARG A 116 6.86 28.22 -13.97
C ARG A 116 7.61 28.58 -15.24
N ASP A 117 7.42 29.80 -15.74
CA ASP A 117 8.03 30.26 -16.98
C ASP A 117 9.56 30.31 -16.88
N ALA A 118 10.10 30.60 -15.69
CA ALA A 118 11.53 30.51 -15.42
C ALA A 118 12.03 29.05 -15.43
N LEU A 119 11.36 28.13 -14.74
CA LEU A 119 11.73 26.71 -14.70
C LEU A 119 11.64 26.03 -16.07
N TYR A 120 10.69 26.42 -16.93
CA TYR A 120 10.55 25.85 -18.28
C TYR A 120 11.22 26.69 -19.38
N SER A 121 11.99 27.71 -19.01
CA SER A 121 12.72 28.54 -19.96
C SER A 121 13.78 27.76 -20.73
N SER A 122 14.17 28.24 -21.91
CA SER A 122 15.25 27.67 -22.70
C SER A 122 16.57 27.57 -21.93
N GLU A 123 16.91 28.62 -21.18
CA GLU A 123 18.16 28.76 -20.44
C GLU A 123 18.24 27.74 -19.31
N PHE A 124 17.18 27.60 -18.50
CA PHE A 124 17.18 26.63 -17.40
C PHE A 124 17.09 25.19 -17.91
N ARG A 125 16.30 24.91 -18.95
CA ARG A 125 16.25 23.58 -19.58
C ARG A 125 17.60 23.16 -20.16
N GLU A 126 18.34 24.08 -20.76
CA GLU A 126 19.70 23.82 -21.23
C GLU A 126 20.63 23.52 -20.05
N TRP A 127 20.51 24.29 -18.96
CA TRP A 127 21.29 24.06 -17.75
C TRP A 127 21.00 22.67 -17.15
N VAL A 128 19.73 22.26 -17.03
CA VAL A 128 19.32 20.92 -16.58
C VAL A 128 19.89 19.84 -17.48
N SER A 129 19.83 20.02 -18.80
CA SER A 129 20.36 19.09 -19.78
C SER A 129 21.88 18.89 -19.63
N ILE A 130 22.62 19.98 -19.38
CA ILE A 130 24.09 19.95 -19.20
C ILE A 130 24.48 19.27 -17.89
N VAL A 131 23.80 19.62 -16.78
CA VAL A 131 24.12 19.07 -15.45
C VAL A 131 23.80 17.58 -15.38
N THR A 132 22.62 17.19 -15.84
CA THR A 132 22.16 15.79 -15.77
C THR A 132 22.83 14.90 -16.83
N GLY A 133 23.12 15.45 -18.00
CA GLY A 133 23.48 14.67 -19.18
C GLY A 133 22.34 13.79 -19.71
N ALA A 134 21.09 14.04 -19.33
CA ALA A 134 19.92 13.23 -19.72
C ALA A 134 19.37 13.55 -21.12
N GLY A 135 20.02 14.46 -21.85
CA GLY A 135 19.54 14.99 -23.12
C GLY A 135 18.61 16.19 -22.95
N LYS A 136 18.10 16.71 -24.06
CA LYS A 136 17.20 17.88 -24.09
C LYS A 136 15.88 17.59 -23.38
N VAL A 137 15.20 18.62 -22.91
CA VAL A 137 13.90 18.50 -22.24
C VAL A 137 12.88 19.50 -22.80
N SER A 138 11.60 19.11 -22.77
CA SER A 138 10.48 19.89 -23.28
C SER A 138 10.26 21.19 -22.50
N GLY A 139 10.01 22.28 -23.22
CA GLY A 139 9.47 23.52 -22.66
C GLY A 139 7.96 23.67 -22.83
N LYS A 140 7.36 22.95 -23.80
CA LYS A 140 5.91 22.94 -24.04
C LYS A 140 5.15 22.08 -23.04
N LYS A 141 5.64 20.87 -22.75
CA LYS A 141 4.98 19.92 -21.86
C LYS A 141 5.40 20.21 -20.42
N THR A 142 4.70 21.17 -19.82
CA THR A 142 4.88 21.54 -18.42
C THR A 142 4.10 20.60 -17.51
N ASP A 143 4.75 20.15 -16.43
CA ASP A 143 4.18 19.21 -15.47
C ASP A 143 4.70 19.60 -14.07
N MET A 144 3.87 20.34 -13.35
CA MET A 144 4.21 20.96 -12.08
C MET A 144 2.98 20.98 -11.18
N ALA A 145 3.14 20.48 -9.96
CA ALA A 145 2.09 20.38 -8.95
C ALA A 145 2.63 20.87 -7.60
N VAL A 146 1.75 21.49 -6.83
CA VAL A 146 2.04 21.88 -5.44
C VAL A 146 1.53 20.77 -4.53
N ASN A 147 2.41 20.27 -3.67
CA ASN A 147 2.07 19.26 -2.68
C ASN A 147 2.41 19.77 -1.27
N VAL A 148 1.49 19.52 -0.34
CA VAL A 148 1.64 19.86 1.07
C VAL A 148 1.68 18.57 1.88
N TYR A 149 2.71 18.45 2.72
CA TYR A 149 2.88 17.36 3.67
C TYR A 149 2.76 17.96 5.08
N THR A 150 1.77 17.51 5.84
CA THR A 150 1.59 17.84 7.26
C THR A 150 2.03 16.65 8.12
N ALA A 151 1.92 16.76 9.44
CA ALA A 151 2.17 15.61 10.32
C ALA A 151 1.40 14.35 9.87
N GLY A 152 2.10 13.21 9.81
CA GLY A 152 1.59 11.93 9.32
C GLY A 152 1.62 11.77 7.80
N SER A 153 1.90 12.83 7.02
CA SER A 153 2.02 12.73 5.57
C SER A 153 3.33 12.07 5.13
N TYR A 154 3.26 11.23 4.11
CA TYR A 154 4.40 10.52 3.51
C TYR A 154 4.12 10.17 2.04
N LEU A 155 5.16 9.78 1.30
CA LEU A 155 5.07 9.14 -0.01
C LEU A 155 6.11 8.02 -0.05
N LEU A 156 5.68 6.78 -0.23
CA LEU A 156 6.54 5.59 -0.12
C LEU A 156 7.40 5.37 -1.37
N CYS A 157 8.25 4.33 -1.34
CA CYS A 157 9.28 4.10 -2.35
C CYS A 157 8.71 3.86 -3.76
N HIS A 158 9.15 4.67 -4.73
CA HIS A 158 8.80 4.58 -6.16
C HIS A 158 9.97 5.08 -7.02
N ASP A 159 9.91 4.94 -8.35
CA ASP A 159 11.03 5.31 -9.25
C ASP A 159 10.74 6.42 -10.27
N ASP A 160 9.51 6.97 -10.26
CA ASP A 160 9.03 8.03 -11.15
C ASP A 160 8.94 7.68 -12.66
N VAL A 161 9.03 6.40 -13.01
CA VAL A 161 9.10 5.93 -14.40
C VAL A 161 7.68 5.84 -14.99
N ILE A 162 7.17 6.98 -15.44
CA ILE A 162 5.84 7.13 -16.02
C ILE A 162 5.89 7.95 -17.31
N GLY A 163 5.32 7.41 -18.39
CA GLY A 163 5.16 8.09 -19.67
C GLY A 163 6.47 8.66 -20.23
N SER A 164 6.48 9.97 -20.50
CA SER A 164 7.62 10.70 -21.07
C SER A 164 8.46 11.49 -20.07
N ARG A 165 8.35 11.20 -18.76
CA ARG A 165 9.16 11.88 -17.74
C ARG A 165 10.65 11.60 -17.97
N ARG A 166 11.49 12.63 -17.92
CA ARG A 166 12.96 12.52 -18.15
C ARG A 166 13.77 12.99 -16.95
N VAL A 167 13.37 14.08 -16.30
CA VAL A 167 14.01 14.58 -15.07
C VAL A 167 12.91 14.91 -14.07
N SER A 168 13.00 14.33 -12.88
CA SER A 168 12.16 14.67 -11.73
C SER A 168 12.80 15.79 -10.94
N TYR A 169 12.01 16.73 -10.44
CA TYR A 169 12.48 17.82 -9.59
C TYR A 169 11.51 18.14 -8.47
N ILE A 170 12.06 18.62 -7.35
CA ILE A 170 11.34 19.06 -6.17
C ILE A 170 11.96 20.37 -5.70
N LEU A 171 11.21 21.46 -5.79
CA LEU A 171 11.55 22.77 -5.24
C LEU A 171 10.84 22.93 -3.90
N TYR A 172 11.58 23.16 -2.83
CA TYR A 172 11.03 23.25 -1.48
C TYR A 172 10.65 24.68 -1.11
N LEU A 173 9.45 24.83 -0.54
CA LEU A 173 8.86 26.10 -0.08
C LEU A 173 8.48 26.00 1.41
N THR A 174 9.31 25.34 2.21
CA THR A 174 9.18 25.33 3.68
C THR A 174 9.20 26.76 4.25
N ASP A 175 8.81 26.95 5.51
CA ASP A 175 8.82 28.29 6.12
C ASP A 175 10.24 28.91 6.04
N PRO A 176 10.41 30.06 5.35
CA PRO A 176 11.72 30.72 5.25
C PRO A 176 12.17 31.39 6.55
N ASP A 177 11.26 31.70 7.46
CA ASP A 177 11.51 32.39 8.73
C ASP A 177 11.60 31.41 9.92
N HIS A 178 11.02 30.20 9.78
CA HIS A 178 11.25 29.05 10.65
C HIS A 178 11.84 27.87 9.86
N PRO A 179 13.18 27.81 9.70
CA PRO A 179 13.83 26.78 8.90
C PRO A 179 13.51 25.36 9.36
N TRP A 180 13.23 24.50 8.38
CA TRP A 180 12.94 23.08 8.60
C TRP A 180 14.09 22.36 9.31
N GLN A 181 13.75 21.53 10.30
CA GLN A 181 14.73 20.71 11.03
C GLN A 181 14.69 19.26 10.53
N PRO A 182 15.84 18.59 10.34
CA PRO A 182 15.88 17.18 9.94
C PRO A 182 15.07 16.25 10.84
N GLU A 183 14.98 16.56 12.13
CA GLU A 183 14.24 15.78 13.13
C GLU A 183 12.71 15.85 12.95
N TRP A 184 12.21 16.71 12.08
CA TRP A 184 10.79 16.79 11.73
C TRP A 184 10.40 15.79 10.63
N GLY A 185 11.38 15.04 10.07
CA GLY A 185 11.15 14.13 8.96
C GLY A 185 10.94 14.88 7.64
N GLY A 186 10.16 14.32 6.71
CA GLY A 186 9.90 14.97 5.41
C GLY A 186 11.10 14.98 4.45
N GLY A 187 12.19 14.29 4.77
CA GLY A 187 13.36 14.21 3.91
C GLY A 187 13.12 13.40 2.62
N LEU A 188 13.80 13.77 1.54
CA LEU A 188 13.85 12.97 0.31
C LEU A 188 14.89 11.86 0.52
N ARG A 189 14.44 10.59 0.58
CA ARG A 189 15.34 9.46 0.78
C ARG A 189 15.61 8.73 -0.54
N LEU A 190 16.86 8.38 -0.79
CA LEU A 190 17.29 7.72 -2.03
C LEU A 190 17.79 6.30 -1.74
N TYR A 191 17.30 5.33 -2.54
CA TYR A 191 17.58 3.92 -2.35
C TYR A 191 18.68 3.41 -3.30
N PRO A 192 19.68 2.68 -2.78
CA PRO A 192 20.63 1.95 -3.61
C PRO A 192 19.98 0.72 -4.25
N THR A 193 20.51 0.34 -5.41
CA THR A 193 20.15 -0.88 -6.11
C THR A 193 21.33 -1.83 -6.21
N GLU A 194 21.07 -3.13 -6.20
CA GLU A 194 22.04 -4.16 -6.56
C GLU A 194 21.64 -4.86 -7.85
N THR A 195 22.63 -5.31 -8.62
CA THR A 195 22.39 -6.10 -9.83
C THR A 195 22.28 -7.57 -9.47
N LYS A 196 21.14 -8.20 -9.77
CA LYS A 196 20.92 -9.65 -9.70
C LYS A 196 20.72 -10.21 -11.11
N ARG A 197 20.94 -11.52 -11.28
CA ARG A 197 20.70 -12.22 -12.54
C ARG A 197 19.49 -13.14 -12.40
N ASN A 198 18.50 -12.99 -13.28
CA ASN A 198 17.27 -13.79 -13.24
C ASN A 198 17.48 -15.20 -13.81
N LYS A 199 16.48 -16.08 -13.67
CA LYS A 199 16.49 -17.45 -14.21
C LYS A 199 16.77 -17.52 -15.71
N VAL A 200 16.40 -16.49 -16.48
CA VAL A 200 16.60 -16.41 -17.94
C VAL A 200 18.00 -15.85 -18.30
N GLY A 201 18.80 -15.45 -17.31
CA GLY A 201 20.17 -14.97 -17.48
C GLY A 201 20.32 -13.46 -17.67
N GLU A 202 19.24 -12.69 -17.56
CA GLU A 202 19.24 -11.24 -17.67
C GLU A 202 19.65 -10.56 -16.36
N GLU A 203 20.32 -9.40 -16.47
CA GLU A 203 20.68 -8.58 -15.31
C GLU A 203 19.56 -7.59 -14.97
N ILE A 204 19.08 -7.66 -13.72
CA ILE A 204 18.00 -6.84 -13.18
C ILE A 204 18.52 -6.06 -11.97
N LYS A 205 18.13 -4.78 -11.88
CA LYS A 205 18.43 -3.94 -10.73
C LYS A 205 17.32 -4.04 -9.70
N VAL A 206 17.68 -4.47 -8.50
CA VAL A 206 16.75 -4.66 -7.39
C VAL A 206 17.11 -3.67 -6.29
N PRO A 207 16.18 -2.82 -5.82
CA PRO A 207 16.45 -1.91 -4.71
C PRO A 207 16.72 -2.69 -3.41
N LEU A 208 17.59 -2.14 -2.58
CA LEU A 208 17.79 -2.60 -1.21
C LEU A 208 16.63 -2.11 -0.32
N ALA A 209 16.40 -2.80 0.80
CA ALA A 209 15.33 -2.45 1.74
C ALA A 209 15.54 -1.12 2.47
N GLU A 210 16.80 -0.68 2.60
CA GLU A 210 17.17 0.54 3.33
C GLU A 210 17.67 1.61 2.36
N HIS A 211 17.29 2.86 2.62
CA HIS A 211 17.84 4.02 1.91
C HIS A 211 19.30 4.25 2.32
N SER A 212 20.05 4.94 1.48
CA SER A 212 21.48 5.26 1.74
C SER A 212 21.75 6.75 1.90
N LEU A 213 20.77 7.59 1.56
CA LEU A 213 20.84 9.04 1.66
C LEU A 213 19.47 9.57 2.07
N ASN A 214 19.44 10.54 2.98
CA ASN A 214 18.26 11.32 3.36
C ASN A 214 18.61 12.81 3.21
N ILE A 215 17.84 13.55 2.40
CA ILE A 215 18.04 14.98 2.11
C ILE A 215 16.89 15.77 2.75
N PRO A 216 17.13 16.48 3.87
CA PRO A 216 16.13 17.35 4.48
C PRO A 216 15.69 18.47 3.52
N PRO A 217 14.40 18.88 3.54
CA PRO A 217 13.93 20.01 2.74
C PRO A 217 14.43 21.33 3.34
N SER A 218 14.69 22.32 2.48
CA SER A 218 15.08 23.68 2.89
C SER A 218 14.49 24.69 1.92
N PHE A 219 14.05 25.85 2.40
CA PHE A 219 13.44 26.87 1.55
C PHE A 219 14.35 27.26 0.37
N GLY A 220 13.80 27.21 -0.84
CA GLY A 220 14.51 27.53 -2.09
C GLY A 220 15.52 26.48 -2.56
N GLN A 221 15.64 25.34 -1.88
CA GLN A 221 16.42 24.20 -2.35
C GLN A 221 15.69 23.48 -3.48
N LEU A 222 16.40 23.15 -4.55
CA LEU A 222 15.93 22.25 -5.61
C LEU A 222 16.68 20.92 -5.51
N SER A 223 15.95 19.83 -5.38
CA SER A 223 16.48 18.48 -5.58
C SER A 223 16.00 17.95 -6.93
N PHE A 224 16.90 17.38 -7.75
CA PHE A 224 16.49 16.78 -9.04
C PHE A 224 17.40 15.63 -9.47
N PHE A 225 16.84 14.72 -10.27
CA PHE A 225 17.53 13.57 -10.84
C PHE A 225 16.87 13.11 -12.13
N ALA A 226 17.66 12.49 -13.01
CA ALA A 226 17.14 11.85 -14.20
C ALA A 226 16.29 10.63 -13.82
N VAL A 227 15.13 10.48 -14.45
CA VAL A 227 14.26 9.31 -14.28
C VAL A 227 14.91 8.12 -14.97
N ARG A 228 15.11 7.04 -14.21
CA ARG A 228 15.84 5.85 -14.67
C ARG A 228 15.09 4.58 -14.25
N PRO A 229 14.53 3.84 -15.22
CA PRO A 229 13.84 2.57 -14.97
C PRO A 229 14.64 1.63 -14.07
N GLY A 230 14.08 1.27 -12.91
CA GLY A 230 14.71 0.35 -11.96
C GLY A 230 15.95 0.89 -11.24
N GLU A 231 16.22 2.20 -11.26
CA GLU A 231 17.35 2.81 -10.55
C GLU A 231 16.96 3.99 -9.66
N SER A 232 16.08 4.88 -10.12
CA SER A 232 15.78 6.16 -9.45
C SER A 232 14.80 6.02 -8.28
N TYR A 233 14.97 4.97 -7.46
CA TYR A 233 14.11 4.68 -6.32
C TYR A 233 14.29 5.70 -5.20
N HIS A 234 13.19 6.34 -4.82
CA HIS A 234 13.14 7.35 -3.77
C HIS A 234 11.79 7.39 -3.08
N ASP A 235 11.74 8.07 -1.95
CA ASP A 235 10.51 8.31 -1.19
C ASP A 235 10.56 9.69 -0.50
N VAL A 236 9.45 10.06 0.13
CA VAL A 236 9.37 11.17 1.09
C VAL A 236 9.12 10.58 2.47
N GLU A 237 10.10 10.74 3.34
CA GLU A 237 9.99 10.37 4.75
C GLU A 237 8.76 11.02 5.40
N GLU A 238 8.12 10.30 6.31
CA GLU A 238 7.00 10.83 7.09
C GLU A 238 7.36 12.17 7.74
N VAL A 239 6.46 13.14 7.65
CA VAL A 239 6.55 14.35 8.47
C VAL A 239 6.06 13.98 9.86
N TYR A 240 6.94 14.01 10.85
CA TYR A 240 6.62 13.53 12.19
C TYR A 240 5.71 14.50 12.94
N HIS A 241 4.84 13.95 13.79
CA HIS A 241 4.05 14.73 14.73
C HIS A 241 4.95 15.51 15.71
N SER A 242 4.56 16.74 16.03
CA SER A 242 5.26 17.52 17.05
C SER A 242 4.96 16.97 18.44
N GLN A 243 6.02 16.86 19.26
CA GLN A 243 5.90 16.55 20.68
C GLN A 243 5.50 17.77 21.51
N ASN A 244 5.67 18.98 20.96
CA ASN A 244 5.33 20.24 21.62
C ASN A 244 4.83 21.28 20.59
N PRO A 245 3.56 21.18 20.16
CA PRO A 245 2.99 22.03 19.11
C PRO A 245 3.06 23.53 19.42
N GLU A 246 3.00 23.92 20.71
CA GLU A 246 3.06 25.31 21.15
C GLU A 246 4.42 25.98 20.86
N VAL A 247 5.48 25.17 20.74
CA VAL A 247 6.86 25.65 20.51
C VAL A 247 7.29 25.45 19.07
N ASP A 248 6.94 24.30 18.48
CA ASP A 248 7.40 23.93 17.13
C ASP A 248 6.57 24.58 16.01
N GLY A 249 5.35 25.06 16.33
CA GLY A 249 4.39 25.52 15.33
C GLY A 249 3.88 24.39 14.43
N GLU A 250 3.17 24.76 13.36
CA GLU A 250 2.70 23.79 12.37
C GLU A 250 3.84 23.33 11.46
N ARG A 251 4.08 22.01 11.42
CA ARG A 251 5.06 21.39 10.53
C ARG A 251 4.49 21.23 9.13
N ILE A 252 4.64 22.25 8.31
CA ILE A 252 4.17 22.23 6.92
C ILE A 252 5.33 22.16 5.93
N ARG A 253 5.51 20.98 5.34
CA ARG A 253 6.43 20.78 4.23
C ARG A 253 5.69 20.99 2.92
N MET A 254 5.76 22.21 2.40
CA MET A 254 5.27 22.55 1.06
C MET A 254 6.39 22.38 0.03
N ALA A 255 6.06 21.77 -1.10
CA ALA A 255 6.97 21.66 -2.24
C ALA A 255 6.23 21.81 -3.56
N ILE A 256 6.92 22.37 -4.54
CA ILE A 256 6.54 22.31 -5.95
C ILE A 256 7.34 21.17 -6.57
N SER A 257 6.66 20.09 -6.93
CA SER A 257 7.27 18.95 -7.61
C SER A 257 6.82 18.90 -9.05
N GLY A 258 7.65 18.36 -9.93
CA GLY A 258 7.29 18.23 -11.32
C GLY A 258 8.29 17.42 -12.12
N TRP A 259 7.99 17.32 -13.41
CA TRP A 259 8.83 16.63 -14.36
C TRP A 259 9.13 17.48 -15.57
N PHE A 260 10.37 17.35 -16.03
CA PHE A 260 10.74 17.70 -17.39
C PHE A 260 10.53 16.48 -18.28
N HIS A 261 9.78 16.65 -19.36
CA HIS A 261 9.51 15.60 -20.32
C HIS A 261 10.55 15.56 -21.44
N ILE A 262 10.57 14.46 -22.18
CA ILE A 262 11.25 14.42 -23.48
C ILE A 262 10.69 15.52 -24.41
N PRO A 263 11.51 16.10 -25.31
CA PRO A 263 11.05 17.13 -26.25
C PRO A 263 9.86 16.64 -27.09
N GLN A 264 8.92 17.54 -27.37
CA GLN A 264 7.72 17.30 -28.18
C GLN A 264 7.93 17.73 -29.63
N GLU A 265 7.00 17.37 -30.51
CA GLU A 265 7.10 17.74 -31.92
C GLU A 265 7.32 19.26 -32.11
N GLY A 266 8.34 19.60 -32.90
CA GLY A 266 8.77 20.97 -33.15
C GLY A 266 9.58 21.64 -32.02
N GLU A 267 10.06 20.88 -31.03
CA GLU A 267 11.04 21.37 -30.03
C GLU A 267 12.47 20.92 -30.35
N ASP A 268 13.46 21.64 -29.82
CA ASP A 268 14.88 21.28 -29.93
C ASP A 268 15.16 19.92 -29.27
N GLY A 269 15.81 19.02 -30.01
CA GLY A 269 16.08 17.65 -29.58
C GLY A 269 14.90 16.67 -29.68
N PHE A 270 13.82 17.04 -30.38
CA PHE A 270 12.75 16.08 -30.70
C PHE A 270 13.23 15.01 -31.68
N GLU A 271 12.97 13.76 -31.35
CA GLU A 271 13.19 12.61 -32.22
C GLU A 271 11.90 11.79 -32.30
N GLN A 272 11.44 11.55 -33.53
CA GLN A 272 10.23 10.77 -33.78
C GLN A 272 10.43 9.33 -33.28
N GLY A 273 9.49 8.83 -32.47
CA GLY A 273 9.56 7.47 -31.91
C GLY A 273 10.15 7.40 -30.49
N MET A 274 10.83 8.44 -30.01
CA MET A 274 11.52 8.42 -28.71
C MET A 274 10.56 8.22 -27.53
N GLU A 275 9.37 8.82 -27.57
CA GLU A 275 8.34 8.64 -26.54
C GLU A 275 7.88 7.20 -26.46
N GLN A 276 7.59 6.61 -27.63
CA GLN A 276 7.16 5.22 -27.74
C GLN A 276 8.27 4.27 -27.29
N GLU A 277 9.52 4.49 -27.69
CA GLU A 277 10.66 3.68 -27.26
C GLU A 277 10.90 3.76 -25.76
N GLN A 278 10.80 4.96 -25.17
CA GLN A 278 10.98 5.14 -23.73
C GLN A 278 9.84 4.48 -22.96
N ALA A 279 8.60 4.63 -23.42
CA ALA A 279 7.45 3.95 -22.83
C ALA A 279 7.63 2.43 -22.90
N GLN A 280 8.03 1.88 -24.05
CA GLN A 280 8.31 0.44 -24.20
C GLN A 280 9.42 -0.05 -23.27
N LYS A 281 10.54 0.68 -23.15
CA LYS A 281 11.63 0.35 -22.22
C LYS A 281 11.18 0.41 -20.76
N SER A 282 10.31 1.36 -20.43
CA SER A 282 9.75 1.54 -19.09
C SER A 282 8.81 0.38 -18.73
N SER A 283 7.85 0.06 -19.60
CA SER A 283 6.95 -1.07 -19.43
C SER A 283 7.71 -2.40 -19.37
N LEU A 284 8.75 -2.57 -20.20
CA LEU A 284 9.58 -3.77 -20.17
C LEU A 284 10.41 -3.87 -18.88
N ALA A 285 10.93 -2.75 -18.37
CA ALA A 285 11.61 -2.73 -17.08
C ALA A 285 10.64 -3.02 -15.92
N GLN A 286 9.42 -2.46 -15.97
CA GLN A 286 8.34 -2.72 -15.02
C GLN A 286 7.91 -4.18 -15.03
N LEU A 287 7.74 -4.79 -16.21
CA LEU A 287 7.45 -6.23 -16.36
C LEU A 287 8.60 -7.08 -15.79
N LYS A 288 9.85 -6.68 -16.04
CA LYS A 288 11.02 -7.37 -15.47
C LYS A 288 11.10 -7.24 -13.95
N SER A 289 10.71 -6.10 -13.37
CA SER A 289 10.61 -5.92 -11.91
C SER A 289 9.34 -6.50 -11.30
N ALA A 290 8.29 -6.69 -12.10
CA ALA A 290 7.06 -7.37 -11.70
C ALA A 290 7.27 -8.88 -11.54
N SER A 291 8.38 -9.42 -12.05
CA SER A 291 8.88 -10.73 -11.62
C SER A 291 9.07 -10.72 -10.10
N ASN A 292 8.28 -11.53 -9.39
CA ASN A 292 8.42 -11.72 -7.96
C ASN A 292 9.64 -12.60 -7.61
N GLU A 293 10.50 -12.95 -8.57
CA GLU A 293 11.65 -13.84 -8.37
C GLU A 293 12.63 -13.36 -7.30
N PHE A 294 12.79 -12.03 -7.15
CA PHE A 294 13.71 -11.43 -6.18
C PHE A 294 13.02 -10.80 -4.97
N ASP A 295 11.71 -10.97 -4.87
CA ASP A 295 10.97 -10.51 -3.71
C ASP A 295 11.36 -11.37 -2.50
N GLU A 296 11.49 -10.76 -1.34
CA GLU A 296 11.77 -11.45 -0.09
C GLU A 296 10.71 -11.00 0.92
N PRO A 297 10.07 -11.91 1.68
CA PRO A 297 10.20 -13.37 1.59
C PRO A 297 9.67 -13.97 0.29
N GLN A 298 10.31 -15.06 -0.15
CA GLN A 298 9.68 -16.03 -1.05
C GLN A 298 8.81 -16.96 -0.19
N LEU A 299 7.51 -17.00 -0.44
CA LEU A 299 6.61 -17.90 0.30
C LEU A 299 7.02 -19.36 0.06
N VAL A 300 7.02 -20.15 1.14
CA VAL A 300 7.41 -21.56 1.10
C VAL A 300 6.17 -22.34 1.51
N PHE A 301 5.50 -22.91 0.51
CA PHE A 301 4.34 -23.76 0.73
C PHE A 301 4.79 -25.16 1.11
N ARG A 302 4.15 -25.70 2.16
CA ARG A 302 4.36 -27.04 2.70
C ARG A 302 3.07 -27.81 2.59
N HIS A 303 3.16 -29.03 2.09
CA HIS A 303 2.01 -29.93 2.06
C HIS A 303 1.61 -30.25 3.51
N PHE A 304 0.32 -30.34 3.81
CA PHE A 304 -0.09 -30.72 5.16
C PHE A 304 0.39 -32.13 5.53
N ASP A 305 0.43 -33.02 4.53
CA ASP A 305 0.77 -34.44 4.74
C ASP A 305 2.29 -34.70 4.56
N GLU A 306 3.11 -33.63 4.56
CA GLU A 306 4.57 -33.77 4.54
C GLU A 306 5.09 -34.29 5.91
N PRO A 307 6.00 -35.29 5.94
CA PRO A 307 6.55 -35.76 7.20
C PRO A 307 7.24 -34.65 7.99
N ARG A 308 6.82 -34.45 9.25
CA ARG A 308 7.30 -33.40 10.15
C ARG A 308 7.75 -33.98 11.49
N ILE A 309 8.40 -33.17 12.32
CA ILE A 309 8.70 -33.57 13.69
C ILE A 309 7.55 -33.10 14.57
N VAL A 310 6.78 -34.03 15.12
CA VAL A 310 5.59 -33.74 15.92
C VAL A 310 5.99 -33.32 17.34
N MET A 311 5.28 -32.33 17.88
CA MET A 311 5.45 -31.88 19.27
C MET A 311 5.30 -33.07 20.23
N ASP A 312 6.18 -33.16 21.22
CA ASP A 312 6.24 -34.24 22.22
C ASP A 312 6.43 -35.69 21.69
N SER A 313 6.65 -35.88 20.38
CA SER A 313 7.03 -37.19 19.84
C SER A 313 8.45 -37.57 20.30
N ARG A 314 8.59 -38.82 20.77
CA ARG A 314 9.89 -39.42 21.10
C ARG A 314 10.57 -40.07 19.90
N ALA A 315 9.94 -40.01 18.73
CA ALA A 315 10.49 -40.58 17.51
C ALA A 315 11.74 -39.83 17.07
N ALA A 316 12.75 -40.59 16.63
CA ALA A 316 13.98 -40.04 16.09
C ALA A 316 13.84 -39.61 14.61
N ALA A 317 12.74 -39.97 13.95
CA ALA A 317 12.45 -39.71 12.54
C ALA A 317 11.27 -38.74 12.40
N ARG A 318 11.14 -38.12 11.22
CA ARG A 318 9.95 -37.35 10.84
C ARG A 318 8.75 -38.29 10.66
N GLU A 319 7.58 -37.86 11.10
CA GLU A 319 6.32 -38.61 11.10
C GLU A 319 5.26 -37.78 10.36
N ILE A 320 4.27 -38.45 9.74
CA ILE A 320 3.08 -37.77 9.23
C ILE A 320 2.14 -37.58 10.42
N ASP A 321 1.57 -36.39 10.56
CA ASP A 321 0.84 -35.98 11.76
C ASP A 321 -0.60 -35.64 11.42
N PRO A 322 -1.56 -36.51 11.77
CA PRO A 322 -1.41 -37.97 11.74
C PRO A 322 -1.28 -38.43 10.27
N GLY A 323 -0.74 -39.63 10.01
CA GLY A 323 -0.84 -40.20 8.67
C GLY A 323 -2.30 -40.28 8.21
N ASP A 324 -2.62 -39.84 6.99
CA ASP A 324 -3.99 -39.80 6.45
C ASP A 324 -4.74 -41.14 6.62
N ASP A 325 -4.03 -42.26 6.65
CA ASP A 325 -4.57 -43.61 6.87
C ASP A 325 -5.06 -43.88 8.31
N LEU A 326 -4.94 -42.92 9.24
CA LEU A 326 -5.21 -43.10 10.68
C LEU A 326 -6.32 -42.19 11.26
N ASP A 327 -6.76 -41.14 10.56
CA ASP A 327 -7.89 -40.31 11.01
C ASP A 327 -9.19 -40.70 10.29
N ALA A 328 -9.93 -41.64 10.87
CA ALA A 328 -11.20 -42.11 10.31
C ALA A 328 -12.36 -41.11 10.53
N GLU A 329 -12.14 -40.01 11.25
CA GLU A 329 -13.17 -39.08 11.71
C GLU A 329 -12.91 -37.65 11.21
N GLU A 330 -12.70 -37.47 9.90
CA GLU A 330 -12.30 -36.18 9.28
C GLU A 330 -13.22 -34.99 9.58
N ASN A 331 -14.49 -35.25 9.94
CA ASN A 331 -15.52 -34.23 10.15
C ASN A 331 -15.69 -33.79 11.63
N ILE A 332 -14.86 -34.28 12.56
CA ILE A 332 -14.95 -33.93 13.99
C ILE A 332 -13.58 -33.88 14.65
N LEU A 333 -13.35 -32.91 15.54
CA LEU A 333 -12.12 -32.87 16.32
C LEU A 333 -12.06 -34.05 17.31
N THR A 334 -11.02 -34.88 17.20
CA THR A 334 -10.80 -36.02 18.09
C THR A 334 -10.33 -35.57 19.47
N GLU A 335 -10.31 -36.47 20.46
CA GLU A 335 -9.75 -36.18 21.79
C GLU A 335 -8.27 -35.76 21.70
N GLN A 336 -7.52 -36.34 20.76
CA GLN A 336 -6.12 -35.99 20.51
C GLN A 336 -5.99 -34.57 19.93
N ASP A 337 -6.83 -34.22 18.94
CA ASP A 337 -6.87 -32.88 18.36
C ASP A 337 -7.19 -31.83 19.43
N LEU A 338 -8.24 -32.07 20.22
CA LEU A 338 -8.66 -31.18 21.30
C LEU A 338 -7.56 -31.01 22.35
N THR A 339 -6.94 -32.11 22.77
CA THR A 339 -5.84 -32.07 23.74
C THR A 339 -4.68 -31.20 23.23
N PHE A 340 -4.33 -31.31 21.95
CA PHE A 340 -3.30 -30.47 21.34
C PHE A 340 -3.73 -29.01 21.24
N LEU A 341 -4.89 -28.73 20.63
CA LEU A 341 -5.37 -27.37 20.36
C LEU A 341 -5.59 -26.56 21.65
N LEU A 342 -6.02 -27.20 22.75
CA LEU A 342 -6.21 -26.55 24.05
C LEU A 342 -4.93 -25.97 24.65
N HIS A 343 -3.73 -26.37 24.18
CA HIS A 343 -2.49 -25.70 24.57
C HIS A 343 -2.41 -24.26 24.07
N TYR A 344 -3.07 -23.96 22.94
CA TYR A 344 -2.97 -22.68 22.25
C TYR A 344 -4.29 -21.92 22.20
N MET A 345 -5.37 -22.58 21.79
CA MET A 345 -6.63 -21.96 21.39
C MET A 345 -7.62 -21.85 22.54
N THR A 346 -8.49 -20.84 22.45
CA THR A 346 -9.59 -20.64 23.40
C THR A 346 -10.58 -21.81 23.35
N PRO A 347 -10.92 -22.44 24.51
CA PRO A 347 -11.69 -23.69 24.52
C PRO A 347 -13.07 -23.63 23.86
N SER A 348 -13.76 -22.49 23.92
CA SER A 348 -15.09 -22.34 23.30
C SER A 348 -15.04 -22.46 21.77
N TYR A 349 -13.92 -22.14 21.12
CA TYR A 349 -13.78 -22.24 19.66
C TYR A 349 -13.57 -23.65 19.14
N LEU A 350 -13.50 -24.62 20.06
CA LEU A 350 -13.32 -26.05 19.76
C LEU A 350 -14.61 -26.85 19.96
N THR A 351 -15.71 -26.21 20.39
CA THR A 351 -16.99 -26.88 20.60
C THR A 351 -17.78 -27.00 19.29
N PRO A 352 -18.53 -28.09 19.06
CA PRO A 352 -19.32 -28.27 17.83
C PRO A 352 -20.25 -27.10 17.51
N ASP A 353 -21.01 -26.61 18.48
CA ASP A 353 -21.97 -25.51 18.29
C ASP A 353 -21.29 -24.24 17.73
N MET A 354 -20.18 -23.81 18.33
CA MET A 354 -19.44 -22.64 17.86
C MET A 354 -18.80 -22.86 16.48
N ILE A 355 -18.34 -24.09 16.19
CA ILE A 355 -17.77 -24.42 14.88
C ILE A 355 -18.84 -24.32 13.79
N GLU A 356 -20.06 -24.79 14.06
CA GLU A 356 -21.21 -24.66 13.15
C GLU A 356 -21.57 -23.18 12.91
N ASP A 357 -21.63 -22.37 13.97
CA ASP A 357 -21.86 -20.93 13.87
C ASP A 357 -20.79 -20.23 13.01
N PHE A 358 -19.51 -20.58 13.21
CA PHE A 358 -18.40 -20.04 12.42
C PHE A 358 -18.47 -20.45 10.95
N SER A 359 -18.75 -21.72 10.69
CA SER A 359 -18.90 -22.23 9.33
C SER A 359 -20.04 -21.53 8.60
N SER A 360 -21.18 -21.33 9.25
CA SER A 360 -22.31 -20.60 8.66
C SER A 360 -21.95 -19.15 8.37
N SER A 361 -21.34 -18.45 9.34
CA SER A 361 -20.93 -17.06 9.16
C SER A 361 -19.90 -16.89 8.05
N PHE A 362 -18.95 -17.83 7.91
CA PHE A 362 -17.93 -17.79 6.88
C PHE A 362 -18.52 -18.04 5.49
N ALA A 363 -19.49 -18.96 5.37
CA ALA A 363 -20.19 -19.21 4.11
C ALA A 363 -20.92 -17.96 3.59
N ASP A 364 -21.52 -17.18 4.49
CA ASP A 364 -22.26 -15.96 4.13
C ASP A 364 -21.32 -14.77 3.80
N MET A 365 -20.27 -14.59 4.58
CA MET A 365 -19.44 -13.37 4.55
C MET A 365 -18.12 -13.55 3.80
N SER A 366 -17.69 -14.79 3.52
CA SER A 366 -16.34 -15.12 3.03
C SER A 366 -15.21 -14.60 3.94
N VAL A 367 -15.55 -14.19 5.16
CA VAL A 367 -14.66 -13.62 6.16
C VAL A 367 -15.12 -14.10 7.53
N LEU A 368 -14.17 -14.43 8.40
CA LEU A 368 -14.43 -14.76 9.81
C LEU A 368 -13.44 -13.98 10.69
N GLN A 369 -13.92 -13.33 11.74
CA GLN A 369 -13.08 -12.69 12.76
C GLN A 369 -13.37 -13.27 14.13
N LEU A 370 -12.32 -13.72 14.82
CA LEU A 370 -12.38 -14.28 16.17
C LEU A 370 -11.51 -13.42 17.09
N GLU A 371 -12.10 -12.97 18.20
CA GLU A 371 -11.36 -12.30 19.26
C GLU A 371 -10.84 -13.32 20.28
N GLU A 372 -9.87 -12.92 21.10
CA GLU A 372 -9.28 -13.80 22.11
C GLU A 372 -8.91 -15.20 21.58
N PHE A 373 -8.35 -15.28 20.36
CA PHE A 373 -8.11 -16.55 19.66
C PHE A 373 -7.26 -17.53 20.49
N PHE A 374 -6.15 -17.04 21.04
CA PHE A 374 -5.33 -17.78 21.97
C PHE A 374 -5.94 -17.78 23.37
N ASN A 375 -5.85 -18.91 24.05
CA ASN A 375 -6.28 -19.02 25.44
C ASN A 375 -5.51 -18.03 26.34
N PRO A 376 -6.07 -17.64 27.51
CA PRO A 376 -5.47 -16.63 28.37
C PRO A 376 -4.04 -16.92 28.82
N THR A 377 -3.68 -18.20 28.99
CA THR A 377 -2.35 -18.61 29.46
C THR A 377 -1.30 -18.37 28.38
N PHE A 378 -1.55 -18.86 27.16
CA PHE A 378 -0.62 -18.68 26.05
C PHE A 378 -0.58 -17.21 25.58
N ALA A 379 -1.73 -16.53 25.55
CA ALA A 379 -1.81 -15.12 25.22
C ALA A 379 -0.99 -14.26 26.20
N ALA A 380 -1.06 -14.51 27.50
CA ALA A 380 -0.27 -13.77 28.49
C ALA A 380 1.24 -13.96 28.27
N GLU A 381 1.70 -15.20 28.02
CA GLU A 381 3.10 -15.50 27.70
C GLU A 381 3.56 -14.76 26.44
N LEU A 382 2.75 -14.80 25.38
CA LEU A 382 3.05 -14.12 24.12
C LEU A 382 3.11 -12.60 24.30
N LYS A 383 2.21 -12.01 25.09
CA LYS A 383 2.17 -10.57 25.36
C LYS A 383 3.43 -10.12 26.09
N GLU A 384 3.80 -10.84 27.15
CA GLU A 384 5.01 -10.57 27.92
C GLU A 384 6.26 -10.64 27.04
N TYR A 385 6.35 -11.65 26.17
CA TYR A 385 7.45 -11.78 25.22
C TYR A 385 7.53 -10.58 24.27
N ILE A 386 6.44 -10.19 23.62
CA ILE A 386 6.44 -9.07 22.66
C ILE A 386 6.74 -7.74 23.36
N SER A 387 6.12 -7.47 24.52
CA SER A 387 6.38 -6.26 25.30
C SER A 387 7.84 -6.15 25.75
N THR A 388 8.48 -7.28 26.10
CA THR A 388 9.92 -7.31 26.43
C THR A 388 10.78 -6.96 25.21
N VAL A 389 10.41 -7.46 24.02
CA VAL A 389 11.11 -7.14 22.76
C VAL A 389 10.93 -5.66 22.38
N GLU A 390 9.76 -5.06 22.58
CA GLU A 390 9.49 -3.66 22.24
C GLU A 390 10.19 -2.67 23.16
N THR A 391 10.29 -2.98 24.46
CA THR A 391 10.96 -2.14 25.45
C THR A 391 12.49 -2.21 25.36
N GLY A 392 13.04 -3.23 24.68
CA GLY A 392 14.48 -3.47 24.61
C GLY A 392 15.08 -4.01 25.91
N GLU A 393 14.25 -4.30 26.92
CA GLU A 393 14.64 -4.91 28.20
C GLU A 393 14.92 -6.42 28.02
N GLY A 394 15.80 -6.78 27.09
CA GLY A 394 16.01 -8.19 26.73
C GLY A 394 17.15 -8.47 25.75
N ASP A 395 17.90 -7.46 25.30
CA ASP A 395 18.97 -7.61 24.29
C ASP A 395 20.12 -8.55 24.70
N ALA A 396 20.13 -9.02 25.95
CA ALA A 396 20.90 -10.17 26.40
C ALA A 396 20.24 -11.50 25.98
N VAL A 397 19.97 -11.68 24.68
CA VAL A 397 19.41 -12.94 24.16
C VAL A 397 20.48 -14.04 24.28
N PRO A 398 20.20 -15.18 24.94
CA PRO A 398 21.11 -16.32 24.97
C PRO A 398 21.50 -16.73 23.54
N PRO A 399 22.76 -17.09 23.25
CA PRO A 399 23.20 -17.41 21.89
C PRO A 399 22.33 -18.45 21.16
N ALA A 400 21.72 -19.38 21.92
CA ALA A 400 20.85 -20.43 21.41
C ALA A 400 19.50 -19.94 20.84
N SER A 401 19.03 -18.74 21.21
CA SER A 401 17.73 -18.18 20.76
C SER A 401 17.90 -16.96 19.84
N LYS A 402 19.14 -16.61 19.49
CA LYS A 402 19.45 -15.39 18.74
C LYS A 402 18.95 -15.41 17.29
N SER A 403 18.81 -16.58 16.68
CA SER A 403 18.33 -16.72 15.29
C SER A 403 16.83 -16.43 15.12
N HIS A 404 16.03 -16.54 16.19
CA HIS A 404 14.57 -16.41 16.15
C HIS A 404 14.06 -15.14 16.83
N HIS A 405 14.95 -14.44 17.55
CA HIS A 405 14.65 -13.14 18.14
C HIS A 405 14.32 -12.10 17.04
N PRO A 406 13.33 -11.22 17.24
CA PRO A 406 12.92 -10.21 16.26
C PRO A 406 14.02 -9.26 15.79
N SER A 407 15.09 -9.09 16.56
CA SER A 407 16.26 -8.30 16.14
C SER A 407 17.08 -8.95 15.01
N ALA A 408 16.90 -10.25 14.76
CA ALA A 408 17.59 -11.02 13.71
C ALA A 408 16.70 -11.31 12.50
N TRP A 409 15.44 -10.88 12.52
CA TRP A 409 14.50 -11.07 11.42
C TRP A 409 14.98 -10.35 10.16
N LYS A 410 14.74 -10.97 9.01
CA LYS A 410 15.08 -10.37 7.71
C LYS A 410 14.08 -9.27 7.39
N ILE A 411 14.47 -8.32 6.56
CA ILE A 411 13.58 -7.24 6.09
C ILE A 411 13.08 -7.60 4.70
N ALA A 412 11.76 -7.59 4.54
CA ALA A 412 11.08 -7.80 3.28
C ALA A 412 11.48 -6.72 2.27
N ARG A 413 11.58 -7.11 1.01
CA ARG A 413 12.01 -6.28 -0.12
C ARG A 413 11.40 -6.83 -1.41
N PRO A 414 11.29 -6.03 -2.48
CA PRO A 414 11.76 -4.66 -2.63
C PRO A 414 10.83 -3.61 -1.97
N PRO A 415 11.37 -2.46 -1.50
CA PRO A 415 10.59 -1.43 -0.83
C PRO A 415 9.53 -0.77 -1.70
N HIS A 416 9.63 -0.81 -3.04
CA HIS A 416 8.55 -0.33 -3.91
C HIS A 416 7.35 -1.30 -4.00
N LYS A 417 7.38 -2.42 -3.27
CA LYS A 417 6.26 -3.35 -3.09
C LYS A 417 5.93 -3.52 -1.61
N GLN A 418 6.94 -3.80 -0.80
CA GLN A 418 6.77 -4.12 0.61
C GLN A 418 8.05 -3.90 1.41
N ARG A 419 7.87 -3.60 2.71
CA ARG A 419 8.95 -3.53 3.68
C ARG A 419 8.40 -3.84 5.07
N TYR A 420 8.86 -4.92 5.68
CA TYR A 420 8.55 -5.31 7.06
C TYR A 420 9.59 -6.32 7.54
N ALA A 421 9.83 -6.41 8.85
CA ALA A 421 10.64 -7.49 9.39
C ALA A 421 9.82 -8.79 9.39
N TYR A 422 10.43 -9.93 9.05
CA TYR A 422 9.73 -11.21 9.02
C TYR A 422 10.57 -12.39 9.53
N LEU A 423 9.85 -13.37 10.08
CA LEU A 423 10.34 -14.70 10.40
C LEU A 423 9.57 -15.73 9.56
N GLN A 424 10.32 -16.52 8.81
CA GLN A 424 9.80 -17.64 8.04
C GLN A 424 10.61 -18.89 8.42
N THR A 425 9.92 -19.97 8.78
CA THR A 425 10.56 -21.15 9.37
C THR A 425 10.78 -22.24 8.32
N ALA A 426 12.04 -22.52 7.99
CA ALA A 426 12.43 -23.62 7.10
C ALA A 426 12.54 -24.97 7.81
N GLU A 427 12.58 -25.01 9.14
CA GLU A 427 12.78 -26.22 9.95
C GLU A 427 11.78 -26.27 11.11
N ALA A 428 11.42 -27.48 11.56
CA ALA A 428 10.50 -27.69 12.68
C ALA A 428 11.11 -27.19 14.01
N LEU A 429 10.59 -26.09 14.54
CA LEU A 429 11.10 -25.37 15.71
C LEU A 429 10.52 -25.83 17.06
N HIS A 430 9.95 -27.03 17.14
CA HIS A 430 9.34 -27.65 18.34
C HIS A 430 10.15 -27.65 19.66
N ARG A 431 11.39 -27.13 19.68
CA ARG A 431 12.26 -27.00 20.86
C ARG A 431 12.69 -25.56 21.18
N ASP A 432 12.23 -24.58 20.41
CA ASP A 432 12.47 -23.17 20.70
C ASP A 432 11.52 -22.68 21.81
N LYS A 433 12.03 -21.81 22.68
CA LYS A 433 11.23 -21.17 23.74
C LYS A 433 10.47 -19.95 23.22
N CYS A 434 10.77 -19.47 22.02
CA CYS A 434 10.07 -18.34 21.44
C CYS A 434 8.58 -18.71 21.17
N PRO A 435 7.61 -17.98 21.76
CA PRO A 435 6.19 -18.29 21.54
C PRO A 435 5.78 -18.09 20.07
N ILE A 436 6.33 -17.08 19.37
CA ILE A 436 6.05 -16.84 17.94
C ILE A 436 6.49 -18.01 17.07
N SER A 437 7.67 -18.60 17.33
CA SER A 437 8.13 -19.76 16.57
C SER A 437 7.30 -21.01 16.85
N ARG A 438 6.79 -21.18 18.07
CA ARG A 438 5.87 -22.28 18.42
C ARG A 438 4.55 -22.18 17.67
N ILE A 439 3.99 -20.98 17.52
CA ILE A 439 2.79 -20.78 16.70
C ILE A 439 3.07 -21.21 15.24
N LEU A 440 4.18 -20.74 14.66
CA LEU A 440 4.54 -21.06 13.28
C LEU A 440 4.81 -22.54 13.07
N ALA A 441 5.62 -23.17 13.93
CA ALA A 441 6.10 -24.54 13.71
C ALA A 441 5.13 -25.61 14.24
N ASP A 442 4.50 -25.36 15.39
CA ASP A 442 3.73 -26.37 16.11
C ASP A 442 2.25 -26.25 15.77
N LEU A 443 1.63 -25.09 16.04
CA LEU A 443 0.18 -24.88 15.86
C LEU A 443 -0.21 -24.83 14.39
N ILE A 444 0.27 -23.83 13.63
CA ILE A 444 -0.22 -23.52 12.28
C ILE A 444 -0.04 -24.72 11.34
N HIS A 445 1.06 -25.46 11.43
CA HIS A 445 1.32 -26.62 10.58
C HIS A 445 0.75 -27.94 11.12
N SER A 446 0.02 -27.92 12.24
CA SER A 446 -0.59 -29.13 12.78
C SER A 446 -1.81 -29.56 12.00
N HIS A 447 -2.02 -30.88 11.93
CA HIS A 447 -3.26 -31.41 11.38
C HIS A 447 -4.47 -31.08 12.24
N ALA A 448 -4.32 -31.03 13.57
CA ALA A 448 -5.41 -30.56 14.43
C ALA A 448 -5.86 -29.14 14.03
N PHE A 449 -4.92 -28.24 13.69
CA PHE A 449 -5.24 -26.90 13.18
C PHE A 449 -5.79 -26.94 11.75
N LYS A 450 -5.24 -27.76 10.84
CA LYS A 450 -5.79 -28.01 9.49
C LYS A 450 -7.27 -28.42 9.56
N LYS A 451 -7.59 -29.37 10.45
CA LYS A 451 -8.93 -29.91 10.67
C LYS A 451 -9.86 -28.85 11.25
N TRP A 452 -9.42 -28.13 12.29
CA TRP A 452 -10.20 -27.01 12.83
C TRP A 452 -10.47 -25.94 11.76
N LEU A 453 -9.46 -25.57 10.97
CA LEU A 453 -9.58 -24.58 9.90
C LEU A 453 -10.58 -25.03 8.82
N ALA A 454 -10.50 -26.30 8.39
CA ALA A 454 -11.46 -26.88 7.45
C ALA A 454 -12.89 -26.80 8.01
N LEU A 455 -13.09 -27.23 9.25
CA LEU A 455 -14.41 -27.21 9.90
C LEU A 455 -15.01 -25.81 10.02
N VAL A 456 -14.26 -24.80 10.49
CA VAL A 456 -14.78 -23.43 10.65
C VAL A 456 -14.99 -22.69 9.32
N THR A 457 -14.48 -23.23 8.22
CA THR A 457 -14.67 -22.67 6.86
C THR A 457 -15.66 -23.48 6.03
N GLY A 458 -16.23 -24.56 6.58
CA GLY A 458 -17.11 -25.47 5.85
C GLY A 458 -16.41 -26.28 4.75
N LEU A 459 -15.08 -26.30 4.73
CA LEU A 459 -14.27 -27.06 3.78
C LEU A 459 -14.00 -28.47 4.29
N LYS A 460 -13.64 -29.37 3.37
CA LYS A 460 -13.18 -30.71 3.72
C LYS A 460 -11.71 -30.66 4.12
N THR A 461 -11.33 -31.43 5.14
CA THR A 461 -9.93 -31.46 5.61
C THR A 461 -8.96 -31.85 4.49
N ASN A 462 -9.34 -32.79 3.62
CA ASN A 462 -8.51 -33.23 2.49
C ASN A 462 -8.41 -32.24 1.33
N SER A 463 -9.28 -31.21 1.26
CA SER A 463 -9.18 -30.18 0.23
C SER A 463 -8.13 -29.14 0.57
N LEU A 464 -7.68 -29.04 1.83
CA LEU A 464 -6.54 -28.20 2.22
C LEU A 464 -5.23 -28.90 1.83
N ILE A 465 -4.61 -28.44 0.74
CA ILE A 465 -3.45 -29.12 0.13
C ILE A 465 -2.16 -28.73 0.84
N ARG A 466 -1.87 -27.43 0.84
CA ARG A 466 -0.60 -26.88 1.33
C ARG A 466 -0.78 -25.48 1.87
N GLN A 467 0.13 -25.08 2.74
CA GLN A 467 0.10 -23.76 3.34
C GLN A 467 1.49 -23.14 3.45
N SER A 468 1.52 -21.82 3.53
CA SER A 468 2.69 -21.02 3.89
C SER A 468 2.30 -20.07 5.00
N ALA A 469 3.14 -19.94 6.02
CA ALA A 469 2.95 -18.96 7.09
C ALA A 469 4.23 -18.22 7.45
N ILE A 470 4.10 -16.94 7.78
CA ILE A 470 5.18 -16.06 8.21
C ILE A 470 4.72 -15.22 9.41
N ALA A 471 5.63 -14.95 10.35
CA ALA A 471 5.41 -13.89 11.33
C ALA A 471 5.98 -12.58 10.79
N ARG A 472 5.24 -11.48 10.93
CA ARG A 472 5.62 -10.15 10.46
C ARG A 472 5.63 -9.16 11.61
N ARG A 473 6.58 -8.23 11.55
CA ARG A 473 6.69 -7.07 12.43
C ARG A 473 6.82 -5.83 11.55
N PHE A 474 5.80 -4.99 11.57
CA PHE A 474 5.77 -3.71 10.89
C PHE A 474 6.22 -2.63 11.87
N ARG A 475 7.46 -2.20 11.73
CA ARG A 475 8.08 -1.19 12.58
C ARG A 475 7.48 0.18 12.29
N ARG A 476 7.14 0.91 13.34
CA ARG A 476 6.63 2.29 13.22
C ARG A 476 7.63 3.21 12.52
N GLY A 477 7.10 4.11 11.69
CA GLY A 477 7.86 5.04 10.86
C GLY A 477 8.60 4.39 9.69
N LYS A 478 8.37 3.09 9.40
CA LYS A 478 9.21 2.32 8.49
C LYS A 478 8.44 1.42 7.53
N ASP A 479 7.53 0.62 8.04
CA ASP A 479 7.11 -0.59 7.35
C ASP A 479 5.68 -0.51 6.83
N TYR A 480 5.43 -1.24 5.74
CA TYR A 480 4.18 -1.26 4.95
C TYR A 480 4.20 -2.46 3.98
N ALA A 481 3.06 -2.76 3.39
CA ALA A 481 2.96 -3.60 2.18
C ALA A 481 1.94 -2.95 1.24
N LEU A 482 2.31 -2.68 -0.01
CA LEU A 482 1.43 -2.01 -0.99
C LEU A 482 0.38 -2.97 -1.57
N ALA A 483 -0.60 -2.40 -2.28
CA ALA A 483 -1.65 -3.15 -2.94
C ALA A 483 -1.06 -4.16 -3.92
N SER A 484 -1.42 -5.43 -3.70
CA SER A 484 -1.06 -6.55 -4.55
C SER A 484 -2.33 -7.27 -4.96
N PRO A 485 -2.61 -7.48 -6.25
CA PRO A 485 -3.75 -8.30 -6.68
C PRO A 485 -3.45 -9.78 -6.47
N TYR A 486 -4.50 -10.57 -6.20
CA TYR A 486 -4.39 -12.01 -6.30
C TYR A 486 -4.58 -12.44 -7.75
N GLN A 487 -3.63 -13.25 -8.25
CA GLN A 487 -3.56 -13.68 -9.65
C GLN A 487 -3.83 -15.18 -9.83
N GLY A 488 -4.15 -15.90 -8.76
CA GLY A 488 -4.49 -17.33 -8.87
C GLY A 488 -5.84 -17.52 -9.53
N GLU A 489 -5.99 -18.62 -10.27
CA GLU A 489 -7.24 -18.97 -10.96
C GLU A 489 -8.32 -19.43 -9.97
N THR A 490 -7.92 -20.16 -8.93
CA THR A 490 -8.80 -20.61 -7.86
C THR A 490 -8.69 -19.69 -6.63
N PRO A 491 -9.80 -19.45 -5.91
CA PRO A 491 -9.77 -18.74 -4.64
C PRO A 491 -8.82 -19.42 -3.65
N LYS A 492 -8.21 -18.62 -2.78
CA LYS A 492 -7.36 -19.13 -1.70
C LYS A 492 -7.83 -18.62 -0.36
N LEU A 493 -7.54 -19.40 0.67
CA LEU A 493 -7.80 -18.99 2.05
C LEU A 493 -6.58 -18.23 2.58
N GLU A 494 -6.80 -17.04 3.10
CA GLU A 494 -5.78 -16.29 3.82
C GLU A 494 -6.21 -16.11 5.27
N PHE A 495 -5.28 -16.23 6.22
CA PHE A 495 -5.55 -15.89 7.62
C PHE A 495 -4.49 -14.96 8.20
N THR A 496 -4.90 -14.13 9.14
CA THR A 496 -4.04 -13.20 9.88
C THR A 496 -4.31 -13.35 11.38
N ILE A 497 -3.28 -13.66 12.16
CA ILE A 497 -3.33 -13.64 13.62
C ILE A 497 -2.68 -12.36 14.11
N SER A 498 -3.49 -11.38 14.48
CA SER A 498 -3.07 -10.10 15.04
C SER A 498 -2.63 -10.29 16.50
N ILE A 499 -1.38 -9.97 16.78
CA ILE A 499 -0.74 -10.12 18.10
C ILE A 499 -0.10 -8.79 18.52
N THR A 500 -0.75 -7.68 18.19
CA THR A 500 -0.26 -6.32 18.44
C THR A 500 -0.69 -5.88 19.84
N PRO A 501 0.23 -5.71 20.81
CA PRO A 501 -0.15 -5.45 22.20
C PRO A 501 -0.43 -3.98 22.51
N SER A 502 -0.01 -3.07 21.62
CA SER A 502 -0.20 -1.63 21.75
C SER A 502 -1.63 -1.22 21.39
N GLU A 503 -2.11 -0.13 21.99
CA GLU A 503 -3.48 0.36 21.86
C GLU A 503 -3.56 1.64 21.01
N GLY A 504 -4.78 2.00 20.59
CA GLY A 504 -5.07 3.25 19.84
C GLY A 504 -4.97 3.12 18.33
N TRP A 505 -5.10 1.89 17.80
CA TRP A 505 -5.07 1.61 16.36
C TRP A 505 -6.44 1.77 15.69
N GLU A 506 -7.51 1.70 16.47
CA GLU A 506 -8.88 1.87 16.00
C GLU A 506 -9.18 3.36 15.83
N ASN A 507 -9.85 3.73 14.75
CA ASN A 507 -10.38 5.07 14.57
C ASN A 507 -11.72 5.16 15.30
N ASP A 508 -11.87 6.08 16.25
CA ASP A 508 -13.14 6.30 16.96
C ASP A 508 -14.29 6.70 16.00
N ARG A 509 -13.97 7.07 14.75
CA ARG A 509 -14.96 7.37 13.70
C ARG A 509 -15.79 6.16 13.25
N ASP A 510 -15.27 4.95 13.39
CA ASP A 510 -16.02 3.72 13.11
C ASP A 510 -16.89 3.30 14.30
N MET A 511 -16.73 3.95 15.46
CA MET A 511 -17.50 3.68 16.69
C MET A 511 -18.71 4.60 16.89
N ASP A 512 -18.92 5.62 16.05
CA ASP A 512 -20.07 6.53 16.16
C ASP A 512 -21.43 5.89 15.78
N GLU A 513 -21.47 4.60 15.42
CA GLU A 513 -22.71 3.81 15.36
C GLU A 513 -22.99 2.95 16.61
N GLU A 514 -22.06 2.78 17.55
CA GLU A 514 -22.27 1.89 18.71
C GLU A 514 -22.31 2.63 20.05
N GLY A 515 -23.43 3.31 20.26
CA GLY A 515 -23.82 3.81 21.57
C GLY A 515 -24.19 2.69 22.56
N ASN A 516 -23.21 2.32 23.39
CA ASN A 516 -23.34 1.97 24.83
C ASN A 516 -23.74 0.53 25.25
N GLY A 517 -22.74 -0.28 25.66
CA GLY A 517 -22.78 -0.94 26.99
C GLY A 517 -22.37 -2.42 27.12
N LYS A 518 -21.13 -2.67 27.57
CA LYS A 518 -20.62 -3.85 28.34
C LYS A 518 -20.60 -5.24 27.65
N PRO A 519 -19.66 -6.13 28.06
CA PRO A 519 -19.11 -7.17 27.20
C PRO A 519 -20.04 -8.38 27.12
N ALA A 520 -20.43 -8.74 25.90
CA ALA A 520 -20.97 -10.04 25.56
C ALA A 520 -20.38 -10.44 24.21
N THR A 521 -19.69 -11.58 24.21
CA THR A 521 -19.32 -12.36 23.04
C THR A 521 -20.48 -12.40 22.03
N GLY A 522 -20.30 -11.83 20.84
CA GLY A 522 -21.34 -11.78 19.83
C GLY A 522 -20.80 -11.36 18.46
N ILE A 523 -21.12 -12.18 17.45
CA ILE A 523 -20.86 -12.01 16.03
C ILE A 523 -21.52 -10.71 15.53
N ILE A 524 -20.77 -9.84 14.84
CA ILE A 524 -21.31 -8.61 14.23
C ILE A 524 -21.59 -8.87 12.75
N GLY A 525 -22.86 -8.86 12.36
CA GLY A 525 -23.31 -8.83 10.97
C GLY A 525 -23.93 -7.46 10.65
N GLN A 526 -23.44 -6.78 9.62
CA GLN A 526 -24.01 -5.51 9.13
C GLN A 526 -24.89 -5.74 7.90
N ALA A 527 -26.05 -5.08 7.87
CA ALA A 527 -26.99 -5.05 6.75
C ALA A 527 -27.27 -3.59 6.35
N ASN A 528 -27.18 -3.29 5.06
CA ASN A 528 -27.36 -1.95 4.47
C ASN A 528 -28.83 -1.59 4.19
N GLY A 529 -29.19 -0.30 4.38
CA GLY A 529 -30.23 0.35 3.56
C GLY A 529 -31.08 1.50 4.13
N SER A 530 -30.70 2.75 3.81
CA SER A 530 -31.54 3.96 3.51
C SER A 530 -32.34 4.67 4.64
N PRO A 531 -32.87 5.92 4.47
CA PRO A 531 -32.51 7.07 3.63
C PRO A 531 -32.40 8.44 4.37
N SER A 532 -31.77 9.39 3.68
CA SER A 532 -31.67 10.85 3.89
C SER A 532 -32.82 11.60 4.61
N LEU A 533 -32.47 12.50 5.55
CA LEU A 533 -33.27 13.67 5.91
C LEU A 533 -32.41 14.91 6.22
N ARG A 534 -32.62 15.96 5.41
CA ARG A 534 -32.18 17.35 5.62
C ARG A 534 -32.82 17.97 6.87
N ASN A 535 -32.06 18.77 7.61
CA ASN A 535 -32.40 20.06 8.28
C ASN A 535 -31.13 20.47 9.06
N GLY A 536 -30.49 21.64 8.93
CA GLY A 536 -30.97 22.97 8.61
C GLY A 536 -31.11 23.81 9.88
N VAL A 537 -30.01 24.30 10.47
CA VAL A 537 -30.02 25.44 11.42
C VAL A 537 -28.71 26.23 11.32
N GLU A 538 -28.85 27.50 10.93
CA GLU A 538 -27.84 28.55 11.04
C GLU A 538 -27.62 28.92 12.51
N ASP A 539 -26.40 29.24 12.93
CA ASP A 539 -26.21 30.33 13.88
C ASP A 539 -24.84 31.02 13.73
N LYS A 540 -24.92 32.35 13.66
CA LYS A 540 -23.81 33.29 13.53
C LYS A 540 -23.45 33.80 14.92
N GLU A 541 -22.16 33.88 15.25
CA GLU A 541 -21.69 34.93 16.16
C GLU A 541 -20.27 35.42 15.83
N LYS A 542 -20.13 36.74 15.74
CA LYS A 542 -18.93 37.50 15.40
C LYS A 542 -18.19 37.91 16.68
N GLY A 543 -16.92 37.56 16.80
CA GLY A 543 -15.98 38.12 17.78
C GLY A 543 -14.77 38.74 17.08
N ASN A 544 -14.53 40.04 17.29
CA ASN A 544 -13.51 40.84 16.62
C ASN A 544 -12.29 40.98 17.54
N GLY A 545 -11.14 40.39 17.16
CA GLY A 545 -9.87 40.47 17.90
C GLY A 545 -8.69 40.51 16.94
N LYS A 546 -7.93 41.60 16.96
CA LYS A 546 -6.70 41.80 16.17
C LYS A 546 -5.58 40.92 16.77
N ALA A 547 -5.29 39.80 16.13
CA ALA A 547 -4.08 39.00 16.35
C ALA A 547 -3.22 39.06 15.08
N THR A 548 -1.91 39.05 15.27
CA THR A 548 -0.90 38.86 14.22
C THR A 548 -1.28 37.65 13.37
N ALA A 549 -1.38 37.84 12.05
CA ALA A 549 -1.80 36.79 11.13
C ALA A 549 -0.72 35.69 11.10
N GLU A 550 -0.97 34.59 11.82
CA GLU A 550 -0.29 33.33 11.60
C GLU A 550 -0.65 32.85 10.18
N GLU A 551 0.35 32.43 9.39
CA GLU A 551 0.17 31.86 8.06
C GLU A 551 -0.61 30.54 8.19
N MET A 552 -1.94 30.57 8.14
CA MET A 552 -2.74 29.34 8.10
C MET A 552 -2.90 28.91 6.65
N ILE A 553 -2.10 27.93 6.23
CA ILE A 553 -2.42 27.17 5.02
C ILE A 553 -3.74 26.47 5.30
N GLN A 554 -4.76 26.69 4.47
CA GLN A 554 -6.07 26.09 4.66
C GLN A 554 -5.99 24.59 4.35
N VAL A 555 -5.59 23.82 5.35
CA VAL A 555 -5.55 22.36 5.35
C VAL A 555 -6.50 21.90 6.44
N SER A 556 -7.60 21.24 6.08
CA SER A 556 -8.49 20.61 7.05
C SER A 556 -7.81 19.35 7.62
N THR A 557 -7.03 19.50 8.69
CA THR A 557 -6.42 18.37 9.38
C THR A 557 -7.38 17.77 10.41
N SER A 558 -7.42 16.43 10.51
CA SER A 558 -8.09 15.74 11.61
C SER A 558 -7.33 16.01 12.93
N PRO A 559 -8.02 16.23 14.06
CA PRO A 559 -7.37 16.35 15.36
C PRO A 559 -6.80 15.03 15.89
N GLU A 560 -7.28 13.89 15.39
CA GLU A 560 -6.83 12.55 15.80
C GLU A 560 -5.69 12.04 14.93
N VAL A 561 -4.71 11.42 15.59
CA VAL A 561 -3.54 10.84 14.91
C VAL A 561 -3.88 9.45 14.41
N GLU A 562 -3.95 9.29 13.09
CA GLU A 562 -4.13 8.00 12.45
C GLU A 562 -2.77 7.27 12.38
N PHE A 563 -2.69 6.09 13.00
CA PHE A 563 -1.45 5.33 13.05
C PHE A 563 -1.18 4.48 11.81
N GLY A 564 -2.20 4.23 11.00
CA GLY A 564 -2.13 3.27 9.91
C GLY A 564 -1.94 1.83 10.41
N GLY A 565 -1.30 1.00 9.61
CA GLY A 565 -1.05 -0.40 9.94
C GLY A 565 -2.22 -1.34 9.70
N GLU A 566 -3.42 -0.89 9.38
CA GLU A 566 -4.54 -1.75 9.02
C GLU A 566 -4.24 -2.63 7.80
N GLU A 567 -4.67 -3.89 7.84
CA GLU A 567 -4.69 -4.76 6.67
C GLU A 567 -6.02 -4.54 5.93
N VAL A 568 -5.95 -4.22 4.65
CA VAL A 568 -7.11 -3.82 3.86
C VAL A 568 -7.23 -4.74 2.65
N TYR A 569 -8.45 -5.18 2.39
CA TYR A 569 -8.86 -5.90 1.20
C TYR A 569 -9.82 -5.02 0.41
N MET A 570 -9.59 -4.92 -0.90
CA MET A 570 -10.37 -4.07 -1.80
C MET A 570 -10.72 -4.82 -3.07
N ALA A 571 -11.85 -4.48 -3.69
CA ALA A 571 -12.18 -4.93 -5.03
C ALA A 571 -11.10 -4.44 -6.02
N GLY A 572 -10.75 -5.27 -6.99
CA GLY A 572 -9.94 -4.83 -8.12
C GLY A 572 -10.82 -4.15 -9.17
N ASP A 573 -10.26 -3.22 -9.96
CA ASP A 573 -10.96 -2.69 -11.12
C ASP A 573 -11.16 -3.81 -12.17
N GLU A 574 -12.41 -4.14 -12.49
CA GLU A 574 -12.80 -5.20 -13.44
C GLU A 574 -12.36 -4.94 -14.91
N ASP A 575 -11.71 -3.80 -15.19
CA ASP A 575 -11.37 -3.34 -16.54
C ASP A 575 -9.96 -3.77 -17.04
N GLU A 576 -9.14 -4.46 -16.23
CA GLU A 576 -7.77 -4.89 -16.64
C GLU A 576 -7.64 -6.33 -17.19
N ASP A 577 -8.74 -7.05 -17.44
CA ASP A 577 -8.71 -8.36 -18.13
C ASP A 577 -8.53 -8.25 -19.67
N VAL A 578 -7.60 -7.38 -20.12
CA VAL A 578 -7.04 -7.43 -21.48
C VAL A 578 -5.52 -7.59 -21.41
N LEU A 579 -5.09 -8.76 -20.96
CA LEU A 579 -3.81 -9.30 -21.42
C LEU A 579 -3.91 -9.52 -22.94
N PRO A 580 -2.93 -9.09 -23.75
CA PRO A 580 -2.99 -9.28 -25.19
C PRO A 580 -2.88 -10.79 -25.49
N SER A 581 -3.96 -11.38 -25.98
CA SER A 581 -3.91 -12.73 -26.55
C SER A 581 -2.89 -12.76 -27.69
N GLU A 582 -2.10 -13.83 -27.77
CA GLU A 582 -0.99 -13.99 -28.72
C GLU A 582 -1.39 -14.11 -30.21
N SER A 583 -2.59 -13.66 -30.61
CA SER A 583 -3.14 -13.98 -31.93
C SER A 583 -3.57 -12.79 -32.80
N ASN A 584 -3.09 -11.55 -32.57
CA ASN A 584 -3.27 -10.49 -33.57
C ASN A 584 -2.25 -9.31 -33.51
N PRO A 585 -1.34 -9.16 -34.48
CA PRO A 585 -0.29 -8.14 -34.44
C PRO A 585 -0.73 -6.73 -34.90
N LYS A 586 -2.01 -6.34 -34.79
CA LYS A 586 -2.51 -5.09 -35.43
C LYS A 586 -3.48 -4.20 -34.64
N SER A 587 -3.74 -4.45 -33.36
CA SER A 587 -4.51 -3.51 -32.53
C SER A 587 -3.77 -3.22 -31.23
N LEU A 588 -3.03 -2.11 -31.22
CA LEU A 588 -2.41 -1.54 -30.02
C LEU A 588 -3.52 -0.94 -29.12
N PRO A 589 -3.40 -1.04 -27.79
CA PRO A 589 -4.28 -0.31 -26.88
C PRO A 589 -4.11 1.20 -27.10
N SER A 590 -5.23 1.93 -27.10
CA SER A 590 -5.24 3.37 -27.35
C SER A 590 -4.51 4.10 -26.23
N VAL A 591 -3.30 4.57 -26.53
CA VAL A 591 -2.53 5.48 -25.66
C VAL A 591 -3.32 6.77 -25.51
N GLY A 592 -3.88 7.04 -24.33
CA GLY A 592 -4.45 8.36 -24.01
C GLY A 592 -5.72 8.40 -23.15
N LYS A 593 -6.35 7.27 -22.80
CA LYS A 593 -7.34 7.29 -21.72
C LYS A 593 -6.61 7.20 -20.39
N LYS A 594 -6.77 8.24 -19.55
CA LYS A 594 -6.51 8.12 -18.12
C LYS A 594 -7.47 7.07 -17.55
N PRO A 595 -7.04 6.18 -16.64
CA PRO A 595 -8.01 5.49 -15.80
C PRO A 595 -8.86 6.56 -15.08
N VAL A 596 -10.18 6.35 -15.08
CA VAL A 596 -11.16 7.31 -14.54
C VAL A 596 -11.09 7.37 -13.01
N HIS A 597 -10.51 6.34 -12.39
CA HIS A 597 -10.25 6.23 -10.96
C HIS A 597 -8.86 5.59 -10.77
N ASP A 598 -8.14 5.91 -9.69
CA ASP A 598 -6.87 5.27 -9.34
C ASP A 598 -7.22 4.20 -8.31
N PRO A 599 -7.22 2.90 -8.65
CA PRO A 599 -7.79 1.83 -7.82
C PRO A 599 -7.18 1.70 -6.42
N ALA A 600 -6.06 2.37 -6.17
CA ALA A 600 -5.44 2.44 -4.85
C ALA A 600 -5.97 3.61 -3.97
N VAL A 601 -6.83 4.48 -4.50
CA VAL A 601 -7.45 5.60 -3.78
C VAL A 601 -8.73 5.10 -3.11
N TYR A 602 -8.63 4.81 -1.82
CA TYR A 602 -9.77 4.38 -1.01
C TYR A 602 -10.18 5.44 0.04
N ARG A 603 -9.58 6.63 -0.02
CA ARG A 603 -9.99 7.80 0.76
C ARG A 603 -9.81 9.05 -0.08
N SER A 604 -10.87 9.38 -0.82
CA SER A 604 -11.06 10.69 -1.44
C SER A 604 -12.18 11.41 -0.67
N ALA A 605 -12.10 12.73 -0.51
CA ALA A 605 -13.10 13.47 0.26
C ALA A 605 -14.51 13.50 -0.39
N ASP A 606 -14.66 12.95 -1.61
CA ASP A 606 -15.81 13.15 -2.48
C ASP A 606 -16.44 11.84 -3.03
N ASP A 607 -15.93 10.64 -2.70
CA ASP A 607 -16.49 9.36 -3.22
C ASP A 607 -17.19 8.54 -2.11
N GLU A 608 -18.40 8.05 -2.38
CA GLU A 608 -19.23 7.26 -1.44
C GLU A 608 -19.00 5.74 -1.56
N ASP A 609 -18.09 5.28 -2.44
CA ASP A 609 -17.80 3.86 -2.67
C ASP A 609 -16.29 3.64 -2.87
N ASP A 610 -15.56 3.51 -1.76
CA ASP A 610 -14.09 3.40 -1.73
C ASP A 610 -13.56 2.01 -2.14
N GLY A 611 -14.44 1.08 -2.55
CA GLY A 611 -14.07 -0.27 -3.01
C GLY A 611 -13.51 -1.21 -1.93
N ILE A 612 -13.55 -0.79 -0.65
CA ILE A 612 -13.03 -1.58 0.48
C ILE A 612 -14.00 -2.71 0.81
N LEU A 613 -13.50 -3.95 0.78
CA LEU A 613 -14.25 -5.16 1.12
C LEU A 613 -14.12 -5.50 2.61
N PHE A 614 -12.92 -5.33 3.17
CA PHE A 614 -12.64 -5.71 4.55
C PHE A 614 -11.41 -4.98 5.08
N THR A 615 -11.53 -4.45 6.31
CA THR A 615 -10.41 -3.82 7.03
C THR A 615 -10.17 -4.52 8.35
N ASN A 616 -8.90 -4.83 8.62
CA ASN A 616 -8.45 -5.50 9.84
C ASN A 616 -7.38 -4.65 10.55
N PRO A 617 -7.78 -3.78 11.50
CA PRO A 617 -6.84 -2.96 12.24
C PRO A 617 -5.93 -3.82 13.13
N PRO A 618 -4.70 -3.34 13.43
CA PRO A 618 -3.83 -4.00 14.41
C PRO A 618 -4.54 -4.10 15.76
N SER A 619 -4.48 -5.28 16.35
CA SER A 619 -5.26 -5.63 17.54
C SER A 619 -4.58 -6.75 18.30
N TRP A 620 -4.96 -6.92 19.56
CA TRP A 620 -4.40 -7.97 20.40
C TRP A 620 -5.24 -9.24 20.30
N ASN A 621 -4.58 -10.36 19.98
CA ASN A 621 -5.17 -11.71 20.04
C ASN A 621 -6.42 -11.89 19.14
N LYS A 622 -6.39 -11.32 17.93
CA LYS A 622 -7.47 -11.41 16.95
C LYS A 622 -7.08 -12.31 15.78
N PHE A 623 -7.91 -13.27 15.41
CA PHE A 623 -7.72 -14.15 14.27
C PHE A 623 -8.73 -13.81 13.18
N SER A 624 -8.26 -13.51 11.97
CA SER A 624 -9.14 -13.25 10.82
C SER A 624 -8.85 -14.22 9.70
N ILE A 625 -9.89 -14.77 9.08
CA ILE A 625 -9.82 -15.59 7.87
C ILE A 625 -10.54 -14.83 6.75
N VAL A 626 -9.99 -14.85 5.54
CA VAL A 626 -10.58 -14.25 4.33
C VAL A 626 -10.45 -15.24 3.19
N LEU A 627 -11.54 -15.50 2.49
CA LEU A 627 -11.53 -16.15 1.18
C LEU A 627 -11.23 -15.09 0.12
N ARG A 628 -10.11 -15.24 -0.58
CA ARG A 628 -9.63 -14.25 -1.53
C ARG A 628 -9.66 -14.82 -2.95
N ASP A 629 -10.43 -14.17 -3.81
CA ASP A 629 -10.58 -14.49 -5.23
C ASP A 629 -9.67 -13.63 -6.12
N LYS A 630 -9.62 -13.98 -7.41
CA LYS A 630 -8.78 -13.35 -8.42
C LYS A 630 -9.19 -11.88 -8.58
N GLY A 631 -8.21 -10.98 -8.63
CA GLY A 631 -8.44 -9.55 -8.81
C GLY A 631 -8.52 -8.77 -7.49
N THR A 632 -8.99 -9.38 -6.40
CA THR A 632 -9.03 -8.73 -5.08
C THR A 632 -7.64 -8.25 -4.65
N LEU A 633 -7.55 -6.97 -4.28
CA LEU A 633 -6.34 -6.30 -3.80
C LEU A 633 -6.17 -6.49 -2.30
N ARG A 634 -4.92 -6.60 -1.84
CA ARG A 634 -4.56 -6.62 -0.40
C ARG A 634 -3.33 -5.76 -0.15
N PHE A 635 -3.38 -4.96 0.92
CA PHE A 635 -2.24 -4.20 1.41
C PHE A 635 -2.24 -4.09 2.95
N VAL A 636 -1.11 -3.66 3.52
CA VAL A 636 -1.00 -3.25 4.92
C VAL A 636 -0.52 -1.82 4.95
N LYS A 637 -1.35 -0.92 5.49
CA LYS A 637 -1.06 0.50 5.53
C LYS A 637 0.26 0.79 6.25
N TYR A 638 0.96 1.84 5.83
CA TYR A 638 2.16 2.31 6.51
C TYR A 638 1.91 2.59 7.97
N VAL A 639 2.78 2.07 8.84
CA VAL A 639 2.71 2.33 10.28
C VAL A 639 3.42 3.65 10.58
N SER A 640 2.67 4.67 10.97
CA SER A 640 3.19 5.98 11.37
C SER A 640 4.15 5.87 12.56
N GLN A 641 5.16 6.72 12.60
CA GLN A 641 6.02 6.87 13.78
C GLN A 641 5.24 7.30 15.03
N ALA A 642 4.07 7.90 14.90
CA ALA A 642 3.26 8.26 16.06
C ALA A 642 2.66 7.06 16.80
N ALA A 643 2.67 5.86 16.20
CA ALA A 643 2.15 4.64 16.82
C ALA A 643 2.87 4.30 18.14
N LYS A 644 2.10 3.85 19.13
CA LYS A 644 2.61 3.54 20.48
C LYS A 644 3.52 2.30 20.51
N GLY A 645 3.37 1.39 19.54
CA GLY A 645 4.22 0.21 19.35
C GLY A 645 4.29 -0.19 17.88
N ASP A 646 4.95 -1.31 17.59
CA ASP A 646 4.97 -1.88 16.25
C ASP A 646 3.70 -2.72 16.01
N ARG A 647 3.31 -2.93 14.74
CA ARG A 647 2.29 -3.93 14.40
C ARG A 647 2.95 -5.30 14.31
N TRP A 648 2.33 -6.30 14.94
CA TRP A 648 2.76 -7.70 14.91
C TRP A 648 1.63 -8.60 14.46
N ASP A 649 1.92 -9.49 13.50
CA ASP A 649 0.97 -10.50 13.09
C ASP A 649 1.66 -11.79 12.61
N LEU A 650 0.86 -12.84 12.46
CA LEU A 650 1.19 -14.02 11.68
C LEU A 650 0.27 -14.09 10.47
N LYS A 651 0.85 -14.16 9.28
CA LYS A 651 0.10 -14.27 8.02
C LYS A 651 0.24 -15.67 7.46
N GLY A 652 -0.88 -16.32 7.21
CA GLY A 652 -0.96 -17.61 6.53
C GLY A 652 -1.70 -17.52 5.19
N GLU A 653 -1.28 -18.35 4.25
CA GLU A 653 -1.96 -18.59 2.97
C GLU A 653 -2.10 -20.10 2.79
N VAL A 654 -3.31 -20.56 2.48
CA VAL A 654 -3.65 -21.97 2.30
C VAL A 654 -4.24 -22.17 0.91
N GLU A 655 -3.67 -23.13 0.19
CA GLU A 655 -4.19 -23.56 -1.10
C GLU A 655 -5.22 -24.67 -0.92
N VAL A 656 -6.34 -24.50 -1.59
CA VAL A 656 -7.49 -25.40 -1.53
C VAL A 656 -7.70 -26.04 -2.89
N ASP A 657 -7.98 -27.34 -2.90
CA ASP A 657 -8.32 -28.10 -4.10
C ASP A 657 -9.65 -27.64 -4.70
N GLU A 658 -9.80 -27.74 -6.02
CA GLU A 658 -11.01 -27.36 -6.77
C GLU A 658 -12.25 -28.12 -6.26
N ALA A 659 -12.09 -29.42 -5.99
CA ALA A 659 -13.15 -30.27 -5.44
C ALA A 659 -13.55 -29.91 -4.00
N GLY A 660 -12.77 -29.06 -3.32
CA GLY A 660 -13.10 -28.48 -2.02
C GLY A 660 -14.26 -27.48 -2.09
N TRP A 661 -14.52 -26.91 -3.26
CA TRP A 661 -15.51 -25.84 -3.46
C TRP A 661 -16.87 -26.35 -3.97
N ASP A 662 -16.94 -27.60 -4.44
CA ASP A 662 -18.15 -28.23 -5.02
C ASP A 662 -19.33 -28.37 -4.04
N GLY A 663 -19.14 -28.04 -2.76
CA GLY A 663 -20.18 -28.02 -1.72
C GLY A 663 -20.64 -26.62 -1.28
N VAL A 664 -20.02 -25.55 -1.78
CA VAL A 664 -20.26 -24.15 -1.34
C VAL A 664 -21.02 -23.33 -2.39
N ALA A 665 -21.10 -23.80 -3.63
CA ALA A 665 -21.84 -23.13 -4.71
C ALA A 665 -23.35 -23.43 -4.64
N GLY A 666 -24.07 -22.67 -3.82
CA GLY A 666 -25.53 -22.63 -3.83
C GLY A 666 -26.07 -21.40 -4.56
N GLY A 667 -26.33 -21.52 -5.87
CA GLY A 667 -27.34 -20.69 -6.54
C GLY A 667 -26.96 -20.05 -7.86
N GLU A 668 -27.00 -20.82 -8.96
CA GLU A 668 -27.60 -20.37 -10.22
C GLU A 668 -27.93 -21.57 -11.13
N GLY A 669 -29.21 -21.71 -11.49
CA GLY A 669 -29.64 -22.45 -12.69
C GLY A 669 -29.74 -23.97 -12.62
N GLY A 670 -30.50 -24.52 -11.66
CA GLY A 670 -31.01 -25.89 -11.79
C GLY A 670 -32.07 -25.96 -12.89
N GLU A 671 -31.71 -26.43 -14.08
CA GLU A 671 -32.68 -26.96 -15.03
C GLU A 671 -33.28 -28.23 -14.41
N SER A 672 -34.57 -28.13 -14.08
CA SER A 672 -35.41 -29.24 -13.65
C SER A 672 -35.54 -30.25 -14.80
N GLU A 673 -34.88 -31.40 -14.69
CA GLU A 673 -35.32 -32.59 -15.43
C GLU A 673 -36.55 -33.15 -14.71
N GLU A 674 -37.73 -32.80 -15.25
CA GLU A 674 -39.00 -33.43 -14.95
C GLU A 674 -38.91 -34.93 -15.26
N GLN A 675 -38.90 -35.77 -14.23
CA GLN A 675 -39.21 -37.20 -14.39
C GLN A 675 -40.72 -37.34 -14.46
N ASP A 676 -41.21 -37.63 -15.66
CA ASP A 676 -42.59 -38.02 -15.95
C ASP A 676 -42.96 -39.28 -15.13
N GLU A 677 -43.85 -39.09 -14.16
CA GLU A 677 -44.65 -40.16 -13.55
C GLU A 677 -45.69 -40.63 -14.57
N HIS A 678 -45.51 -41.83 -15.12
CA HIS A 678 -46.61 -42.58 -15.73
C HIS A 678 -47.05 -43.68 -14.75
N ASP A 679 -48.25 -43.48 -14.21
CA ASP A 679 -49.06 -44.45 -13.48
C ASP A 679 -49.14 -45.81 -14.19
N ASP A 680 -48.94 -46.90 -13.45
CA ASP A 680 -49.80 -48.08 -13.62
C ASP A 680 -49.94 -48.85 -12.30
N GLU A 681 -51.16 -48.89 -11.79
CA GLU A 681 -51.59 -49.69 -10.64
C GLU A 681 -51.89 -51.13 -11.08
N GLY A 682 -51.44 -52.10 -10.29
CA GLY A 682 -52.32 -53.21 -9.88
C GLY A 682 -52.22 -54.56 -10.60
N ASP A 683 -52.08 -55.57 -9.73
CA ASP A 683 -52.61 -56.94 -9.80
C ASP A 683 -51.93 -58.03 -10.66
N ASP A 684 -51.31 -58.94 -9.90
CA ASP A 684 -51.60 -60.38 -9.81
C ASP A 684 -51.34 -61.35 -10.98
N MET A 685 -50.52 -62.35 -10.61
CA MET A 685 -50.65 -63.80 -10.82
C MET A 685 -50.08 -64.49 -12.08
N ASP A 686 -49.34 -65.56 -11.74
CA ASP A 686 -49.11 -66.84 -12.45
C ASP A 686 -48.22 -66.82 -13.71
N GLU A 687 -47.41 -67.81 -14.06
CA GLU A 687 -46.88 -69.07 -13.50
C GLU A 687 -45.82 -69.54 -14.53
N GLU A 688 -44.81 -70.27 -14.05
CA GLU A 688 -44.10 -71.39 -14.71
C GLU A 688 -43.21 -71.27 -15.98
N ASP A 689 -42.15 -72.09 -15.90
CA ASP A 689 -41.27 -72.70 -16.92
C ASP A 689 -40.25 -71.81 -17.66
N GLY A 690 -38.96 -72.18 -17.80
CA GLY A 690 -38.26 -73.44 -17.60
C GLY A 690 -37.02 -73.47 -18.51
N ASP A 691 -35.94 -74.07 -18.01
CA ASP A 691 -34.81 -74.71 -18.71
C ASP A 691 -33.75 -73.84 -19.44
N GLU A 692 -32.47 -73.90 -18.98
CA GLU A 692 -31.34 -74.69 -19.54
C GLU A 692 -30.64 -73.91 -20.68
N ASP A 693 -29.33 -73.67 -20.76
CA ASP A 693 -28.15 -74.54 -20.61
C ASP A 693 -26.89 -73.64 -20.73
N LEU A 694 -25.87 -73.82 -19.86
CA LEU A 694 -24.56 -74.44 -20.11
C LEU A 694 -23.47 -73.62 -20.86
N GLU A 695 -22.31 -73.57 -20.18
CA GLU A 695 -20.93 -73.73 -20.71
C GLU A 695 -20.39 -72.67 -21.69
N SER A 696 -19.12 -72.29 -21.73
CA SER A 696 -17.86 -72.60 -21.03
C SER A 696 -16.80 -71.64 -21.61
N HIS A 697 -15.61 -71.55 -20.99
CA HIS A 697 -14.26 -71.42 -21.59
C HIS A 697 -14.09 -70.61 -22.91
N ASP A 698 -13.12 -69.73 -23.11
CA ASP A 698 -11.73 -69.73 -22.65
C ASP A 698 -11.01 -68.47 -23.17
N GLU A 699 -9.90 -68.16 -22.51
CA GLU A 699 -8.60 -67.73 -23.07
C GLU A 699 -8.38 -66.39 -23.84
N ASN A 700 -7.45 -65.64 -23.23
CA ASN A 700 -6.19 -65.11 -23.79
C ASN A 700 -6.12 -63.74 -24.48
N GLU A 701 -5.32 -62.88 -23.82
CA GLU A 701 -4.19 -62.09 -24.33
C GLU A 701 -4.32 -61.45 -25.72
N VAL A 702 -4.35 -60.11 -25.78
CA VAL A 702 -3.17 -59.20 -25.91
C VAL A 702 -3.55 -57.83 -25.36
#